data_AF-A0A945AYP1-F1
#
_entry.id   AF-A0A945AYP1-F1
#
_cell.length_a   1.000
_cell.length_b   1.000
_cell.length_c   1.000
_cell.angle_alpha   90.00
_cell.angle_beta   90.00
_cell.angle_gamma   90.00
#
_symmetry.space_group_name_H-M   'P 1'
#
loop_
_entity.id
_entity.type
_entity.pdbx_description
1 polymer ?
#
loop_
_entity_poly.entity_id
_entity_poly.type
_entity_poly.pdbx_seq_one_letter_code
_entity_poly.pdbx_strand_id
1 'polypeptide(L)'
;MRDLKPLMDQNFLEYASYVIKVRAIPDIVDGLKPVQRRIMHTMKEMDDGKFCKVANIVGDTMKLHPHGDASIGSALVVIANKEYFIEKQGNFGNLLTGDPASAPRYIEARLTPLAKEALFNSELTEYIDSYDGRNKEPVALPSKLPVSILFGAEGIAVGMSTRILPHNFNEVIKAQIAFLNNRPFKLLPDFFNGGLLDAEQYEDGNGKVRVRARIEITDEKILTVRELPFGVTTESLIQSVQDAVNKGKFKLSSINDFTAEKVEIELKATRGMDVEKLLKLLFAFTQCEVSISVNMLLIQENQPAQLSVSEVLRYNTLRLKDLLKQELLLSLEQARRKWHLRRMEMYFIGEKIYQKLEACDSYEEALEVVGKALLQIESVLHYPIVQDDIEKLLSLQIKRISRYDQKESQKELDKLKVTISSLNKSLRDITSYTIAFLEKIKDKYGSDYPRRTKIKIFDEIRVQDVAEKQKVCWDRKEGFLGMNVKSGTTSFYCSAYDKMVFIRKDGSYQVIRVPEKQFLGKDVIFVDKLNAKTVHNVIYWEGASRVCYAKRFRVEKFILDREYNLFPIKKGAKILHLSQGEGIRLEIFFVPAPRIRKSKEIYILDDLAIKGIQARGNKVSSKSVQSVKVTTVMPEQAQIPSLPEDTEN
;
A
#
# COMPACT_ATOMS: atom_id res chain seq x y z
N MET A 1 -36.13 -25.49 -13.18
CA MET A 1 -35.02 -24.61 -13.64
C MET A 1 -35.43 -23.13 -13.77
N ARG A 2 -36.69 -22.77 -14.08
CA ARG A 2 -37.09 -21.35 -14.21
C ARG A 2 -36.93 -20.54 -12.91
N ASP A 3 -37.08 -21.15 -11.74
CA ASP A 3 -36.97 -20.44 -10.45
C ASP A 3 -35.58 -20.52 -9.80
N LEU A 4 -34.69 -21.39 -10.31
CA LEU A 4 -33.37 -21.58 -9.71
C LEU A 4 -32.47 -20.35 -9.93
N LYS A 5 -32.53 -19.75 -11.12
CA LYS A 5 -31.70 -18.58 -11.45
C LYS A 5 -32.10 -17.36 -10.60
N PRO A 6 -33.38 -16.94 -10.55
CA PRO A 6 -33.79 -15.85 -9.67
C PRO A 6 -33.45 -16.09 -8.19
N LEU A 7 -33.64 -17.32 -7.70
CA LEU A 7 -33.33 -17.67 -6.31
C LEU A 7 -31.81 -17.59 -6.02
N MET A 8 -30.97 -18.09 -6.95
CA MET A 8 -29.52 -17.98 -6.82
C MET A 8 -29.05 -16.53 -6.91
N ASP A 9 -29.59 -15.75 -7.85
CA ASP A 9 -29.25 -14.34 -8.03
C ASP A 9 -29.60 -13.55 -6.75
N GLN A 10 -30.79 -13.76 -6.18
CA GLN A 10 -31.22 -13.10 -4.94
C GLN A 10 -30.34 -13.49 -3.75
N ASN A 11 -30.18 -14.79 -3.48
CA ASN A 11 -29.41 -15.27 -2.33
C ASN A 11 -27.93 -14.84 -2.43
N PHE A 12 -27.37 -14.86 -3.65
CA PHE A 12 -26.00 -14.43 -3.88
C PHE A 12 -25.85 -12.91 -3.68
N LEU A 13 -26.80 -12.09 -4.14
CA LEU A 13 -26.79 -10.64 -3.94
C LEU A 13 -26.92 -10.28 -2.46
N GLU A 14 -27.81 -10.94 -1.72
CA GLU A 14 -27.98 -10.72 -0.28
C GLU A 14 -26.70 -11.08 0.49
N TYR A 15 -26.11 -12.25 0.21
CA TYR A 15 -24.85 -12.67 0.80
C TYR A 15 -23.69 -11.72 0.43
N ALA A 16 -23.56 -11.35 -0.84
CA ALA A 16 -22.50 -10.45 -1.30
C ALA A 16 -22.63 -9.07 -0.64
N SER A 17 -23.83 -8.50 -0.60
CA SER A 17 -24.12 -7.23 0.08
C SER A 17 -23.76 -7.29 1.56
N TYR A 18 -24.15 -8.37 2.26
CA TYR A 18 -23.81 -8.58 3.66
C TYR A 18 -22.29 -8.66 3.90
N VAL A 19 -21.56 -9.44 3.11
CA VAL A 19 -20.10 -9.61 3.25
C VAL A 19 -19.37 -8.30 2.98
N ILE A 20 -19.80 -7.54 1.97
CA ILE A 20 -19.22 -6.24 1.61
C ILE A 20 -19.40 -5.24 2.75
N LYS A 21 -20.64 -5.07 3.25
CA LYS A 21 -20.97 -4.02 4.22
C LYS A 21 -20.61 -4.37 5.66
N VAL A 22 -20.80 -5.62 6.07
CA VAL A 22 -20.83 -6.00 7.49
C VAL A 22 -19.58 -6.77 7.94
N ARG A 23 -18.66 -7.10 7.02
CA ARG A 23 -17.52 -7.97 7.36
C ARG A 23 -16.16 -7.49 6.87
N ALA A 24 -16.02 -7.25 5.57
CA ALA A 24 -14.70 -7.16 4.96
C ALA A 24 -14.10 -5.75 4.95
N ILE A 25 -14.93 -4.73 4.71
CA ILE A 25 -14.50 -3.35 4.42
C ILE A 25 -14.82 -2.44 5.62
N PRO A 26 -13.90 -1.56 6.06
CA PRO A 26 -14.20 -0.60 7.13
C PRO A 26 -15.10 0.54 6.65
N ASP A 27 -15.78 1.17 7.60
CA ASP A 27 -16.56 2.38 7.35
C ASP A 27 -15.64 3.62 7.34
N ILE A 28 -15.89 4.58 6.44
CA ILE A 28 -15.16 5.85 6.40
C ILE A 28 -15.36 6.67 7.67
N VAL A 29 -16.52 6.51 8.32
CA VAL A 29 -16.95 7.29 9.48
C VAL A 29 -15.99 7.16 10.66
N ASP A 30 -15.76 5.93 11.11
CA ASP A 30 -14.94 5.63 12.27
C ASP A 30 -13.69 4.84 11.92
N GLY A 31 -13.55 4.40 10.67
CA GLY A 31 -12.41 3.65 10.18
C GLY A 31 -12.32 2.21 10.66
N LEU A 32 -13.39 1.68 11.28
CA LEU A 32 -13.42 0.36 11.88
C LEU A 32 -14.32 -0.60 11.12
N LYS A 33 -13.96 -1.89 11.14
CA LYS A 33 -14.87 -2.97 10.76
C LYS A 33 -15.89 -3.21 11.88
N PRO A 34 -17.08 -3.77 11.60
CA PRO A 34 -18.10 -4.00 12.61
C PRO A 34 -17.63 -4.82 13.82
N VAL A 35 -16.83 -5.88 13.60
CA VAL A 35 -16.25 -6.67 14.71
C VAL A 35 -15.33 -5.83 15.60
N GLN A 36 -14.53 -4.93 15.01
CA GLN A 36 -13.62 -4.06 15.75
C GLN A 36 -14.39 -3.02 16.55
N ARG A 37 -15.43 -2.42 15.95
CA ARG A 37 -16.33 -1.48 16.61
C ARG A 37 -17.01 -2.08 17.83
N ARG A 38 -17.55 -3.30 17.69
CA ARG A 38 -18.19 -4.05 18.79
C ARG A 38 -17.21 -4.36 19.91
N ILE A 39 -15.99 -4.80 19.60
CA ILE A 39 -14.93 -5.01 20.60
C ILE A 39 -14.65 -3.71 21.37
N MET A 40 -14.46 -2.59 20.67
CA MET A 40 -14.18 -1.30 21.32
C MET A 40 -15.34 -0.84 22.20
N HIS A 41 -16.59 -1.05 21.77
CA HIS A 41 -17.77 -0.75 22.56
C HIS A 41 -17.87 -1.60 23.83
N THR A 42 -17.74 -2.93 23.71
CA THR A 42 -17.73 -3.85 24.86
C THR A 42 -16.65 -3.47 25.87
N MET A 43 -15.43 -3.19 25.38
CA MET A 43 -14.34 -2.77 26.26
C MET A 43 -14.64 -1.45 26.97
N LYS A 44 -15.41 -0.55 26.37
CA LYS A 44 -15.82 0.71 27.01
C LYS A 44 -16.88 0.51 28.08
N GLU A 45 -17.81 -0.42 27.90
CA GLU A 45 -18.82 -0.76 28.91
C GLU A 45 -18.21 -1.48 30.12
N MET A 46 -17.20 -2.33 29.88
CA MET A 46 -16.48 -3.05 30.93
C MET A 46 -15.37 -2.23 31.61
N ASP A 47 -15.07 -1.03 31.12
CA ASP A 47 -13.89 -0.24 31.53
C ASP A 47 -14.00 0.25 32.98
N ASP A 48 -13.25 -0.39 33.88
CA ASP A 48 -13.06 0.02 35.27
C ASP A 48 -11.65 0.58 35.54
N GLY A 49 -10.83 0.72 34.48
CA GLY A 49 -9.44 1.19 34.52
C GLY A 49 -8.40 0.08 34.80
N LYS A 50 -8.82 -1.14 35.12
CA LYS A 50 -7.92 -2.29 35.32
C LYS A 50 -7.82 -3.13 34.05
N PHE A 51 -6.87 -4.06 34.07
CA PHE A 51 -6.74 -5.07 33.02
C PHE A 51 -7.87 -6.09 33.12
N CYS A 52 -8.54 -6.34 31.99
CA CYS A 52 -9.58 -7.36 31.90
C CYS A 52 -9.05 -8.57 31.11
N LYS A 53 -9.43 -9.78 31.54
CA LYS A 53 -9.14 -11.01 30.80
C LYS A 53 -9.77 -10.93 29.40
N VAL A 54 -8.98 -11.22 28.36
CA VAL A 54 -9.47 -11.19 26.98
C VAL A 54 -10.61 -12.18 26.77
N ALA A 55 -10.60 -13.32 27.46
CA ALA A 55 -11.72 -14.27 27.46
C ALA A 55 -13.07 -13.63 27.85
N ASN A 56 -13.08 -12.71 28.82
CA ASN A 56 -14.29 -12.02 29.24
C ASN A 56 -14.75 -11.01 28.18
N ILE A 57 -13.81 -10.23 27.63
CA ILE A 57 -14.09 -9.27 26.55
C ILE A 57 -14.69 -9.98 25.33
N VAL A 58 -14.12 -11.14 24.96
CA VAL A 58 -14.63 -11.96 23.86
C VAL A 58 -16.04 -12.48 24.17
N GLY A 59 -16.26 -13.04 25.36
CA GLY A 59 -17.56 -13.55 25.78
C GLY A 59 -18.65 -12.48 25.79
N ASP A 60 -18.36 -11.27 26.27
CA ASP A 60 -19.32 -10.17 26.26
C ASP A 60 -19.54 -9.61 24.85
N THR A 61 -18.50 -9.56 24.01
CA THR A 61 -18.64 -9.12 22.62
C THR A 61 -19.47 -10.11 21.78
N MET A 62 -19.51 -11.39 22.14
CA MET A 62 -20.36 -12.37 21.46
C MET A 62 -21.85 -12.02 21.56
N LYS A 63 -22.28 -11.30 22.61
CA LYS A 63 -23.65 -10.77 22.73
C LYS A 63 -24.00 -9.81 21.60
N LEU A 64 -23.00 -9.17 20.99
CA LEU A 64 -23.13 -8.25 19.86
C LEU A 64 -22.69 -8.89 18.53
N HIS A 65 -21.82 -9.90 18.54
CA HIS A 65 -21.22 -10.49 17.34
C HIS A 65 -21.37 -12.01 17.28
N PRO A 66 -22.36 -12.55 16.53
CA PRO A 66 -22.71 -13.98 16.54
C PRO A 66 -21.84 -14.84 15.61
N HIS A 67 -20.53 -14.54 15.46
CA HIS A 67 -19.64 -15.20 14.48
C HIS A 67 -18.45 -15.93 15.13
N GLY A 68 -18.64 -16.39 16.37
CA GLY A 68 -17.68 -17.21 17.11
C GLY A 68 -16.61 -16.42 17.88
N ASP A 69 -16.11 -17.02 18.95
CA ASP A 69 -15.10 -16.46 19.85
C ASP A 69 -13.73 -16.28 19.19
N ALA A 70 -13.33 -17.23 18.34
CA ALA A 70 -12.03 -17.21 17.67
C ALA A 70 -11.84 -15.99 16.75
N SER A 71 -12.90 -15.57 16.05
CA SER A 71 -12.84 -14.42 15.13
C SER A 71 -12.70 -13.10 15.90
N ILE A 72 -13.43 -12.95 17.02
CA ILE A 72 -13.38 -11.81 17.92
C ILE A 72 -12.02 -11.74 18.61
N GLY A 73 -11.53 -12.86 19.16
CA GLY A 73 -10.23 -12.93 19.82
C GLY A 73 -9.09 -12.56 18.87
N SER A 74 -9.12 -13.07 17.63
CA SER A 74 -8.13 -12.72 16.60
C SER A 74 -8.19 -11.23 16.25
N ALA A 75 -9.39 -10.66 16.08
CA ALA A 75 -9.55 -9.24 15.79
C ALA A 75 -9.04 -8.35 16.94
N LEU A 76 -9.29 -8.73 18.19
CA LEU A 76 -8.80 -8.02 19.38
C LEU A 76 -7.27 -8.02 19.42
N VAL A 77 -6.63 -9.18 19.19
CA VAL A 77 -5.16 -9.29 19.15
C VAL A 77 -4.58 -8.39 18.05
N VAL A 78 -5.20 -8.35 16.87
CA VAL A 78 -4.77 -7.47 15.77
C VAL A 78 -4.83 -6.00 16.17
N ILE A 79 -5.91 -5.54 16.82
CA ILE A 79 -6.04 -4.15 17.29
C ILE A 79 -5.02 -3.85 18.41
N ALA A 80 -4.85 -4.77 19.35
CA ALA A 80 -3.92 -4.63 20.46
C ALA A 80 -2.46 -4.52 19.99
N ASN A 81 -2.09 -5.23 18.93
CA ASN A 81 -0.77 -5.15 18.32
C ASN A 81 -0.52 -3.85 17.53
N LYS A 82 -1.53 -2.98 17.37
CA LYS A 82 -1.36 -1.60 16.87
C LYS A 82 -0.99 -0.62 17.98
N GLU A 83 -1.16 -0.99 19.24
CA GLU A 83 -0.72 -0.27 20.46
C GLU A 83 -1.35 1.11 20.71
N TYR A 84 -2.14 1.65 19.78
CA TYR A 84 -2.81 2.94 19.95
C TYR A 84 -3.93 2.92 20.99
N PHE A 85 -4.86 1.96 20.88
CA PHE A 85 -6.13 2.00 21.60
C PHE A 85 -6.28 0.96 22.71
N ILE A 86 -5.50 -0.12 22.63
CA ILE A 86 -5.55 -1.21 23.59
C ILE A 86 -4.16 -1.40 24.16
N GLU A 87 -4.07 -1.33 25.49
CA GLU A 87 -2.90 -1.75 26.24
C GLU A 87 -3.01 -3.25 26.54
N LYS A 88 -1.91 -3.96 26.40
CA LYS A 88 -1.86 -5.43 26.42
C LYS A 88 -0.92 -5.94 27.51
N GLN A 89 -1.31 -7.03 28.18
CA GLN A 89 -0.49 -7.73 29.17
C GLN A 89 -0.49 -9.24 28.86
N GLY A 90 0.71 -9.82 28.79
CA GLY A 90 0.94 -11.21 28.37
C GLY A 90 1.38 -11.32 26.90
N ASN A 91 1.43 -12.54 26.36
CA ASN A 91 1.92 -12.80 25.02
C ASN A 91 0.80 -12.69 23.96
N PHE A 92 0.79 -11.58 23.22
CA PHE A 92 -0.14 -11.28 22.11
C PHE A 92 0.37 -11.73 20.74
N GLY A 93 1.32 -12.67 20.73
CA GLY A 93 1.97 -13.16 19.53
C GLY A 93 3.08 -12.22 19.06
N ASN A 94 3.87 -12.68 18.10
CA ASN A 94 4.98 -11.91 17.57
C ASN A 94 4.79 -11.70 16.07
N LEU A 95 4.68 -10.43 15.66
CA LEU A 95 4.49 -10.03 14.27
C LEU A 95 5.72 -10.38 13.40
N LEU A 96 6.91 -10.51 13.98
CA LEU A 96 8.16 -10.77 13.27
C LEU A 96 8.36 -12.26 12.98
N THR A 97 8.11 -13.12 13.97
CA THR A 97 8.24 -14.58 13.80
C THR A 97 6.99 -15.20 13.20
N GLY A 98 5.82 -14.61 13.45
CA GLY A 98 4.52 -15.18 13.08
C GLY A 98 3.90 -16.03 14.20
N ASP A 99 4.52 -16.07 15.38
CA ASP A 99 4.01 -16.85 16.51
C ASP A 99 2.62 -16.37 16.94
N PRO A 100 1.65 -17.30 17.12
CA PRO A 100 0.30 -16.94 17.52
C PRO A 100 0.27 -16.40 18.94
N ALA A 101 -0.77 -15.60 19.23
CA ALA A 101 -1.04 -15.15 20.59
C ALA A 101 -1.36 -16.33 21.52
N SER A 102 -1.05 -16.15 22.80
CA SER A 102 -1.50 -17.06 23.83
C SER A 102 -3.03 -17.09 23.91
N ALA A 103 -3.58 -18.19 24.41
CA ALA A 103 -5.03 -18.35 24.53
C ALA A 103 -5.66 -17.19 25.34
N PRO A 104 -6.89 -16.72 24.99
CA PRO A 104 -7.55 -15.57 25.63
C PRO A 104 -7.65 -15.59 27.16
N ARG A 105 -7.54 -16.77 27.78
CA ARG A 105 -7.53 -16.96 29.24
C ARG A 105 -6.24 -16.49 29.93
N TYR A 106 -5.13 -16.40 29.20
CA TYR A 106 -3.80 -16.04 29.73
C TYR A 106 -3.40 -14.60 29.45
N ILE A 107 -4.11 -13.92 28.56
CA ILE A 107 -3.82 -12.54 28.16
C ILE A 107 -4.88 -11.57 28.68
N GLU A 108 -4.45 -10.36 28.93
CA GLU A 108 -5.28 -9.28 29.46
C GLU A 108 -5.14 -8.01 28.63
N ALA A 109 -6.21 -7.22 28.58
CA ALA A 109 -6.27 -6.00 27.79
C ALA A 109 -7.07 -4.91 28.53
N ARG A 110 -6.75 -3.64 28.27
CA ARG A 110 -7.55 -2.48 28.69
C ARG A 110 -7.49 -1.36 27.67
N LEU A 111 -8.43 -0.43 27.72
CA LEU A 111 -8.43 0.76 26.86
C LEU A 111 -7.34 1.75 27.29
N THR A 112 -6.58 2.26 26.32
CA THR A 112 -5.60 3.32 26.56
C THR A 112 -6.31 4.65 26.86
N PRO A 113 -5.64 5.60 27.56
CA PRO A 113 -6.17 6.96 27.71
C PRO A 113 -6.49 7.64 26.37
N LEU A 114 -5.69 7.37 25.33
CA LEU A 114 -5.91 7.88 23.98
C LEU A 114 -7.24 7.37 23.40
N ALA A 115 -7.54 6.07 23.52
CA ALA A 115 -8.81 5.52 23.05
C ALA A 115 -10.01 6.18 23.73
N LYS A 116 -9.94 6.36 25.06
CA LYS A 116 -11.02 6.96 25.86
C LYS A 116 -11.34 8.38 25.42
N GLU A 117 -10.33 9.19 25.11
CA GLU A 117 -10.48 10.58 24.66
C GLU A 117 -10.85 10.68 23.17
N ALA A 118 -10.35 9.77 22.33
CA ALA A 118 -10.48 9.84 20.88
C ALA A 118 -11.71 9.14 20.29
N LEU A 119 -12.22 8.05 20.88
CA LEU A 119 -13.22 7.21 20.22
C LEU A 119 -14.63 7.31 20.80
N PHE A 120 -14.79 7.73 22.05
CA PHE A 120 -16.05 7.57 22.77
C PHE A 120 -16.64 8.91 23.20
N ASN A 121 -17.94 9.06 22.96
CA ASN A 121 -18.78 10.09 23.56
C ASN A 121 -20.22 9.57 23.62
N SER A 122 -20.69 9.21 24.82
CA SER A 122 -22.00 8.58 25.01
C SER A 122 -23.17 9.49 24.62
N GLU A 123 -23.01 10.81 24.75
CA GLU A 123 -24.08 11.78 24.45
C GLU A 123 -24.24 12.01 22.95
N LEU A 124 -23.20 11.75 22.15
CA LEU A 124 -23.21 11.91 20.68
C LEU A 124 -23.29 10.59 19.91
N THR A 125 -23.23 9.45 20.60
CA THR A 125 -23.25 8.14 19.95
C THR A 125 -24.67 7.72 19.64
N GLU A 126 -24.94 7.40 18.37
CA GLU A 126 -26.19 6.80 17.94
C GLU A 126 -26.16 5.28 18.14
N TYR A 127 -27.19 4.76 18.79
CA TYR A 127 -27.31 3.34 19.14
C TYR A 127 -28.47 2.70 18.38
N ILE A 128 -28.26 1.45 17.94
CA ILE A 128 -29.28 0.55 17.41
C ILE A 128 -29.36 -0.70 18.28
N ASP A 129 -30.47 -1.42 18.18
CA ASP A 129 -30.62 -2.69 18.91
C ASP A 129 -29.69 -3.76 18.32
N SER A 130 -29.17 -4.63 19.19
CA SER A 130 -28.39 -5.80 18.81
C SER A 130 -29.22 -6.79 17.98
N TYR A 131 -28.55 -7.77 17.36
CA TYR A 131 -29.22 -8.77 16.53
C TYR A 131 -30.29 -9.61 17.28
N ASP A 132 -30.20 -9.70 18.60
CA ASP A 132 -31.15 -10.39 19.49
C ASP A 132 -32.09 -9.43 20.24
N GLY A 133 -31.97 -8.11 20.03
CA GLY A 133 -32.78 -7.07 20.65
C GLY A 133 -32.57 -6.87 22.16
N ARG A 134 -31.57 -7.51 22.77
CA ARG A 134 -31.34 -7.46 24.23
C ARG A 134 -30.37 -6.38 24.65
N ASN A 135 -29.46 -5.98 23.77
CA ASN A 135 -28.43 -4.98 24.01
C ASN A 135 -28.53 -3.89 22.95
N LYS A 136 -27.79 -2.79 23.16
CA LYS A 136 -27.63 -1.74 22.16
C LYS A 136 -26.19 -1.76 21.64
N GLU A 137 -26.01 -1.45 20.36
CA GLU A 137 -24.70 -1.28 19.75
C GLU A 137 -24.60 0.05 18.99
N PRO A 138 -23.42 0.67 18.94
CA PRO A 138 -23.25 1.92 18.21
C PRO A 138 -23.27 1.66 16.70
N VAL A 139 -23.99 2.50 15.95
CA VAL A 139 -23.94 2.50 14.49
C VAL A 139 -22.50 2.76 14.02
N ALA A 140 -21.91 3.81 14.57
CA ALA A 140 -20.50 4.13 14.44
C ALA A 140 -19.98 4.87 15.68
N LEU A 141 -18.67 4.77 15.94
CA LEU A 141 -18.06 5.52 17.04
C LEU A 141 -17.80 6.99 16.63
N PRO A 142 -17.97 7.96 17.54
CA PRO A 142 -17.63 9.36 17.30
C PRO A 142 -16.10 9.56 17.34
N SER A 143 -15.39 8.91 16.41
CA SER A 143 -13.94 8.96 16.34
C SER A 143 -13.44 10.35 15.98
N LYS A 144 -12.57 10.88 16.83
CA LYS A 144 -11.87 12.16 16.67
C LYS A 144 -10.57 12.02 15.87
N LEU A 145 -10.17 10.79 15.55
CA LEU A 145 -8.95 10.49 14.79
C LEU A 145 -9.27 9.68 13.52
N PRO A 146 -8.49 9.85 12.43
CA PRO A 146 -8.63 9.04 11.21
C PRO A 146 -8.13 7.59 11.41
N VAL A 147 -8.91 6.74 12.07
CA VAL A 147 -8.48 5.38 12.47
C VAL A 147 -8.12 4.49 11.29
N SER A 148 -8.86 4.55 10.19
CA SER A 148 -8.59 3.75 8.98
C SER A 148 -7.19 4.01 8.43
N ILE A 149 -6.75 5.27 8.47
CA ILE A 149 -5.43 5.72 8.02
C ILE A 149 -4.34 5.32 9.02
N LEU A 150 -4.61 5.46 10.33
CA LEU A 150 -3.66 5.11 11.40
C LEU A 150 -3.38 3.62 11.48
N PHE A 151 -4.44 2.78 11.43
CA PHE A 151 -4.32 1.34 11.61
C PHE A 151 -3.92 0.62 10.33
N GLY A 152 -4.34 1.17 9.19
CA GLY A 152 -4.52 0.43 7.96
C GLY A 152 -5.68 -0.57 8.07
N ALA A 153 -6.00 -1.20 6.95
CA ALA A 153 -7.00 -2.24 6.88
C ALA A 153 -6.73 -3.15 5.69
N GLU A 154 -6.88 -4.45 5.89
CA GLU A 154 -6.86 -5.43 4.81
C GLU A 154 -8.18 -6.20 4.83
N GLY A 155 -8.80 -6.38 3.67
CA GLY A 155 -10.06 -7.09 3.56
C GLY A 155 -10.34 -7.54 2.13
N ILE A 156 -10.89 -8.74 2.00
CA ILE A 156 -11.33 -9.30 0.72
C ILE A 156 -12.83 -9.53 0.84
N ALA A 157 -13.59 -8.95 -0.09
CA ALA A 157 -15.02 -9.13 -0.21
C ALA A 157 -15.35 -9.78 -1.57
N VAL A 158 -16.64 -9.98 -1.85
CA VAL A 158 -17.07 -10.55 -3.12
C VAL A 158 -16.78 -9.56 -4.25
N GLY A 159 -15.81 -9.90 -5.11
CA GLY A 159 -15.43 -9.10 -6.29
C GLY A 159 -14.61 -7.85 -6.00
N MET A 160 -14.21 -7.58 -4.76
CA MET A 160 -13.44 -6.39 -4.38
C MET A 160 -12.50 -6.65 -3.20
N SER A 161 -11.46 -5.84 -3.07
CA SER A 161 -10.53 -5.90 -1.94
C SER A 161 -10.14 -4.50 -1.49
N THR A 162 -9.89 -4.36 -0.20
CA THR A 162 -9.35 -3.16 0.42
C THR A 162 -7.98 -3.49 1.00
N ARG A 163 -7.00 -2.64 0.72
CA ARG A 163 -5.64 -2.73 1.27
C ARG A 163 -5.11 -1.34 1.55
N ILE A 164 -5.34 -0.89 2.78
CA ILE A 164 -4.95 0.40 3.33
C ILE A 164 -3.73 0.18 4.22
N LEU A 165 -2.64 0.90 3.97
CA LEU A 165 -1.43 0.83 4.78
C LEU A 165 -1.52 1.79 5.98
N PRO A 166 -0.90 1.43 7.12
CA PRO A 166 -0.85 2.31 8.29
C PRO A 166 0.02 3.55 8.02
N HIS A 167 -0.28 4.63 8.74
CA HIS A 167 0.45 5.90 8.68
C HIS A 167 0.86 6.36 10.08
N ASN A 168 1.81 7.30 10.10
CA ASN A 168 2.32 7.83 11.35
C ASN A 168 1.31 8.78 12.02
N PHE A 169 1.09 8.59 13.32
CA PHE A 169 0.19 9.40 14.14
C PHE A 169 0.47 10.91 14.06
N ASN A 170 1.73 11.31 14.21
CA ASN A 170 2.11 12.73 14.21
C ASN A 170 1.92 13.37 12.83
N GLU A 171 2.19 12.62 11.76
CA GLU A 171 2.01 13.12 10.40
C GLU A 171 0.53 13.25 10.03
N VAL A 172 -0.30 12.28 10.45
CA VAL A 172 -1.76 12.36 10.27
C VAL A 172 -2.30 13.61 10.94
N ILE A 173 -1.96 13.87 12.21
CA ILE A 173 -2.40 15.09 12.91
C ILE A 173 -1.90 16.36 12.22
N LYS A 174 -0.63 16.41 11.82
CA LYS A 174 -0.07 17.54 11.07
C LYS A 174 -0.81 17.77 9.74
N ALA A 175 -1.22 16.70 9.06
CA ALA A 175 -2.00 16.78 7.83
C ALA A 175 -3.43 17.30 8.10
N GLN A 176 -4.08 16.90 9.19
CA GLN A 176 -5.36 17.49 9.62
C GLN A 176 -5.23 19.00 9.88
N ILE A 177 -4.19 19.42 10.61
CA ILE A 177 -3.91 20.84 10.87
C ILE A 177 -3.58 21.59 9.58
N ALA A 178 -2.82 21.00 8.66
CA ALA A 178 -2.52 21.60 7.36
C ALA A 178 -3.80 21.80 6.53
N PHE A 179 -4.68 20.80 6.48
CA PHE A 179 -5.97 20.89 5.82
C PHE A 179 -6.85 22.02 6.40
N LEU A 180 -6.96 22.11 7.73
CA LEU A 180 -7.73 23.17 8.40
C LEU A 180 -7.17 24.57 8.12
N ASN A 181 -5.87 24.67 7.86
CA ASN A 181 -5.19 25.91 7.45
C ASN A 181 -5.18 26.13 5.92
N ASN A 182 -5.92 25.32 5.14
CA ASN A 182 -5.93 25.34 3.67
C ASN A 182 -4.54 25.19 3.03
N ARG A 183 -3.65 24.41 3.66
CA ARG A 183 -2.32 24.09 3.14
C ARG A 183 -2.31 22.69 2.53
N PRO A 184 -1.57 22.47 1.42
CA PRO A 184 -1.40 21.14 0.87
C PRO A 184 -0.64 20.25 1.86
N PHE A 185 -0.94 18.96 1.85
CA PHE A 185 -0.25 17.95 2.63
C PHE A 185 -0.04 16.70 1.79
N LYS A 186 0.92 15.87 2.19
CA LYS A 186 1.16 14.55 1.62
C LYS A 186 1.37 13.58 2.76
N LEU A 187 0.68 12.45 2.71
CA LEU A 187 0.84 11.37 3.68
C LEU A 187 1.49 10.17 3.00
N LEU A 188 2.42 9.56 3.73
CA LEU A 188 3.11 8.36 3.29
C LEU A 188 3.00 7.29 4.39
N PRO A 189 2.91 6.01 4.03
CA PRO A 189 2.80 4.93 4.99
C PRO A 189 3.95 4.90 6.00
N ASP A 190 3.65 4.43 7.21
CA ASP A 190 4.61 4.18 8.28
C ASP A 190 4.23 2.86 8.96
N PHE A 191 5.18 1.92 9.01
CA PHE A 191 4.94 0.56 9.46
C PHE A 191 5.42 0.37 10.90
N PHE A 192 4.65 -0.40 11.68
CA PHE A 192 4.97 -0.68 13.08
C PHE A 192 6.33 -1.37 13.27
N ASN A 193 6.76 -2.20 12.30
CA ASN A 193 8.05 -2.89 12.31
C ASN A 193 9.19 -2.09 11.63
N GLY A 194 8.95 -0.86 11.18
CA GLY A 194 9.96 -0.03 10.53
C GLY A 194 10.20 -0.40 9.07
N GLY A 195 11.47 -0.63 8.69
CA GLY A 195 11.85 -1.01 7.34
C GLY A 195 12.09 0.16 6.38
N LEU A 196 12.44 -0.19 5.13
CA LEU A 196 12.63 0.75 4.04
C LEU A 196 11.41 0.76 3.12
N LEU A 197 10.94 1.96 2.76
CA LEU A 197 9.77 2.15 1.90
C LEU A 197 10.13 3.01 0.69
N ASP A 198 9.77 2.53 -0.50
CA ASP A 198 9.67 3.32 -1.71
C ASP A 198 8.19 3.52 -2.07
N ALA A 199 7.80 4.79 -2.11
CA ALA A 199 6.42 5.24 -2.30
C ALA A 199 6.23 6.03 -3.60
N GLU A 200 7.13 5.92 -4.58
CA GLU A 200 7.01 6.62 -5.87
C GLU A 200 5.68 6.33 -6.58
N GLN A 201 5.22 5.08 -6.52
CA GLN A 201 3.98 4.61 -7.14
C GLN A 201 2.79 4.55 -6.17
N TYR A 202 2.85 5.20 -5.00
CA TYR A 202 1.81 5.03 -3.96
C TYR A 202 0.43 5.57 -4.39
N GLU A 203 0.41 6.57 -5.27
CA GLU A 203 -0.81 7.17 -5.85
C GLU A 203 -1.90 7.47 -4.80
N ASP A 204 -1.48 8.08 -3.69
CA ASP A 204 -2.34 8.48 -2.56
C ASP A 204 -3.26 7.36 -2.04
N GLY A 205 -2.76 6.13 -2.02
CA GLY A 205 -3.48 4.95 -1.51
C GLY A 205 -4.08 4.01 -2.56
N ASN A 206 -3.93 4.30 -3.85
CA ASN A 206 -4.52 3.52 -4.94
C ASN A 206 -3.52 2.88 -5.93
N GLY A 207 -2.22 2.99 -5.66
CA GLY A 207 -1.17 2.44 -6.50
C GLY A 207 -0.45 1.25 -5.87
N LYS A 208 0.87 1.31 -5.83
CA LYS A 208 1.74 0.28 -5.26
C LYS A 208 2.89 0.90 -4.47
N VAL A 209 3.36 0.19 -3.46
CA VAL A 209 4.61 0.53 -2.76
C VAL A 209 5.58 -0.63 -2.84
N ARG A 210 6.88 -0.31 -2.81
CA ARG A 210 7.91 -1.34 -2.62
C ARG A 210 8.45 -1.21 -1.20
N VAL A 211 8.56 -2.34 -0.52
CA VAL A 211 9.08 -2.41 0.85
C VAL A 211 10.28 -3.34 0.85
N ARG A 212 11.38 -2.91 1.46
CA ARG A 212 12.66 -3.63 1.44
C ARG A 212 13.19 -3.85 2.84
N ALA A 213 13.82 -4.99 3.04
CA ALA A 213 14.51 -5.37 4.26
C ALA A 213 15.74 -4.47 4.47
N ARG A 214 16.08 -4.16 5.73
CA ARG A 214 17.39 -3.58 6.04
C ARG A 214 18.39 -4.72 6.14
N ILE A 215 19.31 -4.79 5.18
CA ILE A 215 20.38 -5.78 5.14
C ILE A 215 21.71 -5.04 5.26
N GLU A 216 22.54 -5.47 6.21
CA GLU A 216 23.87 -4.94 6.46
C GLU A 216 24.93 -5.97 6.05
N ILE A 217 26.03 -5.51 5.47
CA ILE A 217 27.21 -6.32 5.20
C ILE A 217 28.05 -6.30 6.48
N THR A 218 28.02 -7.37 7.26
CA THR A 218 28.72 -7.46 8.56
C THR A 218 30.14 -7.97 8.41
N ASP A 219 30.40 -8.78 7.39
CA ASP A 219 31.72 -9.33 7.04
C ASP A 219 31.80 -9.49 5.51
N GLU A 220 33.01 -9.74 4.96
CA GLU A 220 33.26 -9.93 3.53
C GLU A 220 32.42 -11.05 2.88
N LYS A 221 31.75 -11.88 3.70
CA LYS A 221 30.93 -13.03 3.25
C LYS A 221 29.58 -13.13 3.94
N ILE A 222 29.23 -12.22 4.84
CA ILE A 222 28.03 -12.33 5.68
C ILE A 222 27.13 -11.12 5.46
N LEU A 223 25.87 -11.41 5.10
CA LEU A 223 24.78 -10.46 5.04
C LEU A 223 23.86 -10.70 6.23
N THR A 224 23.62 -9.68 7.04
CA THR A 224 22.74 -9.76 8.20
C THR A 224 21.48 -8.93 7.96
N VAL A 225 20.31 -9.57 8.02
CA VAL A 225 19.01 -8.90 7.96
C VAL A 225 18.66 -8.36 9.33
N ARG A 226 18.48 -7.03 9.44
CA ARG A 226 18.17 -6.30 10.68
C ARG A 226 16.72 -5.86 10.80
N GLU A 227 16.05 -5.63 9.67
CA GLU A 227 14.63 -5.25 9.63
C GLU A 227 13.94 -6.01 8.49
N LEU A 228 12.75 -6.54 8.74
CA LEU A 228 11.95 -7.24 7.75
C LEU A 228 11.05 -6.26 6.97
N PRO A 229 10.69 -6.58 5.71
CA PRO A 229 9.64 -5.85 5.02
C PRO A 229 8.28 -5.98 5.73
N PHE A 230 7.39 -5.02 5.47
CA PHE A 230 6.04 -5.06 6.02
C PHE A 230 5.26 -6.28 5.51
N GLY A 231 4.66 -7.03 6.44
CA GLY A 231 3.87 -8.24 6.13
C GLY A 231 4.68 -9.50 5.88
N VAL A 232 5.99 -9.49 6.13
CA VAL A 232 6.89 -10.65 6.00
C VAL A 232 7.39 -11.07 7.37
N THR A 233 7.34 -12.37 7.67
CA THR A 233 7.90 -12.98 8.88
C THR A 233 9.30 -13.55 8.63
N THR A 234 10.08 -13.80 9.69
CA THR A 234 11.39 -14.45 9.60
C THR A 234 11.29 -15.80 8.86
N GLU A 235 10.31 -16.61 9.24
CA GLU A 235 10.05 -17.91 8.61
C GLU A 235 9.76 -17.78 7.11
N SER A 236 8.85 -16.88 6.72
CA SER A 236 8.50 -16.67 5.31
C SER A 236 9.66 -16.14 4.48
N LEU A 237 10.49 -15.26 5.06
CA LEU A 237 11.68 -14.74 4.41
C LEU A 237 12.71 -15.84 4.21
N ILE A 238 13.02 -16.62 5.26
CA ILE A 238 13.95 -17.75 5.20
C ILE A 238 13.51 -18.77 4.17
N GLN A 239 12.21 -19.13 4.16
CA GLN A 239 11.66 -20.04 3.16
C GLN A 239 11.83 -19.49 1.74
N SER A 240 11.55 -18.19 1.53
CA SER A 240 11.73 -17.56 0.22
C SER A 240 13.18 -17.58 -0.27
N VAL A 241 14.14 -17.45 0.65
CA VAL A 241 15.57 -17.54 0.37
C VAL A 241 15.94 -18.98 0.00
N GLN A 242 15.50 -19.97 0.79
CA GLN A 242 15.73 -21.39 0.52
C GLN A 242 15.15 -21.81 -0.85
N ASP A 243 13.93 -21.37 -1.16
CA ASP A 243 13.29 -21.65 -2.45
C ASP A 243 14.09 -21.07 -3.62
N ALA A 244 14.64 -19.86 -3.47
CA ALA A 244 15.47 -19.24 -4.50
C ALA A 244 16.80 -19.98 -4.70
N VAL A 245 17.41 -20.49 -3.61
CA VAL A 245 18.60 -21.35 -3.65
C VAL A 245 18.29 -22.69 -4.33
N ASN A 246 17.18 -23.34 -3.97
CA ASN A 246 16.74 -24.61 -4.55
C ASN A 246 16.43 -24.48 -6.05
N LYS A 247 15.90 -23.33 -6.49
CA LYS A 247 15.70 -22.99 -7.91
C LYS A 247 16.99 -22.60 -8.64
N GLY A 248 18.15 -22.63 -7.97
CA GLY A 248 19.45 -22.31 -8.53
C GLY A 248 19.65 -20.84 -8.89
N LYS A 249 18.89 -19.91 -8.29
CA LYS A 249 19.01 -18.46 -8.58
C LYS A 249 20.31 -17.87 -8.05
N PHE A 250 20.75 -18.33 -6.87
CA PHE A 250 22.02 -18.03 -6.25
C PHE A 250 22.40 -19.17 -5.30
N LYS A 251 23.62 -19.14 -4.75
CA LYS A 251 24.12 -20.15 -3.81
C LYS A 251 24.43 -19.50 -2.47
N LEU A 252 24.07 -20.18 -1.39
CA LEU A 252 24.42 -19.82 -0.02
C LEU A 252 25.15 -20.97 0.66
N SER A 253 26.03 -20.64 1.59
CA SER A 253 26.73 -21.62 2.44
C SER A 253 25.87 -22.06 3.62
N SER A 254 25.19 -21.12 4.28
CA SER A 254 24.34 -21.36 5.45
C SER A 254 23.37 -20.20 5.64
N ILE A 255 22.26 -20.50 6.31
CA ILE A 255 21.27 -19.53 6.78
C ILE A 255 21.11 -19.79 8.27
N ASN A 256 21.39 -18.79 9.11
CA ASN A 256 21.22 -18.89 10.56
C ASN A 256 20.22 -17.83 11.01
N ASP A 257 19.24 -18.23 11.83
CA ASP A 257 18.29 -17.32 12.46
C ASP A 257 18.61 -17.19 13.95
N PHE A 258 19.00 -15.99 14.36
CA PHE A 258 19.25 -15.60 15.75
C PHE A 258 18.20 -14.61 16.25
N THR A 259 17.05 -14.52 15.57
CA THR A 259 15.99 -13.58 15.91
C THR A 259 15.41 -13.88 17.29
N ALA A 260 15.38 -12.86 18.13
CA ALA A 260 14.68 -12.85 19.41
C ALA A 260 13.74 -11.64 19.45
N GLU A 261 14.04 -10.63 20.29
CA GLU A 261 13.33 -9.35 20.27
C GLU A 261 13.66 -8.51 19.02
N LYS A 262 14.86 -8.70 18.47
CA LYS A 262 15.34 -8.03 17.26
C LYS A 262 15.60 -9.07 16.19
N VAL A 263 15.31 -8.70 14.95
CA VAL A 263 15.54 -9.54 13.77
C VAL A 263 17.04 -9.63 13.52
N GLU A 264 17.53 -10.86 13.43
CA GLU A 264 18.92 -11.16 13.11
C GLU A 264 19.01 -12.46 12.32
N ILE A 265 18.97 -12.33 10.99
CA ILE A 265 19.11 -13.47 10.08
C ILE A 265 20.44 -13.32 9.34
N GLU A 266 21.34 -14.26 9.53
CA GLU A 266 22.64 -14.29 8.86
C GLU A 266 22.59 -15.16 7.61
N LEU A 267 22.97 -14.57 6.48
CA LEU A 267 23.06 -15.21 5.18
C LEU A 267 24.53 -15.25 4.75
N LYS A 268 25.12 -16.45 4.74
CA LYS A 268 26.54 -16.63 4.41
C LYS A 268 26.74 -16.95 2.94
N ALA A 269 27.49 -16.11 2.23
CA ALA A 269 27.82 -16.31 0.82
C ALA A 269 28.76 -17.52 0.62
N THR A 270 28.62 -18.21 -0.52
CA THR A 270 29.57 -19.25 -0.93
C THR A 270 30.93 -18.65 -1.32
N ARG A 271 32.02 -19.42 -1.20
CA ARG A 271 33.38 -18.97 -1.55
C ARG A 271 33.43 -18.46 -3.00
N GLY A 272 33.94 -17.24 -3.19
CA GLY A 272 34.11 -16.60 -4.50
C GLY A 272 32.90 -15.81 -5.02
N MET A 273 31.79 -15.75 -4.26
CA MET A 273 30.65 -14.91 -4.60
C MET A 273 30.83 -13.51 -4.01
N ASP A 274 30.65 -12.49 -4.84
CA ASP A 274 30.59 -11.10 -4.41
C ASP A 274 29.31 -10.83 -3.59
N VAL A 275 29.48 -10.22 -2.42
CA VAL A 275 28.39 -9.94 -1.47
C VAL A 275 27.45 -8.86 -2.00
N GLU A 276 27.96 -7.85 -2.72
CA GLU A 276 27.11 -6.81 -3.31
C GLU A 276 26.20 -7.40 -4.39
N LYS A 277 26.73 -8.32 -5.18
CA LYS A 277 25.94 -9.08 -6.16
C LYS A 277 24.90 -9.96 -5.46
N LEU A 278 25.28 -10.69 -4.40
CA LEU A 278 24.34 -11.50 -3.62
C LEU A 278 23.21 -10.66 -3.04
N LEU A 279 23.51 -9.48 -2.50
CA LEU A 279 22.52 -8.54 -1.98
C LEU A 279 21.48 -8.16 -3.05
N LYS A 280 21.93 -7.85 -4.27
CA LYS A 280 21.03 -7.56 -5.41
C LYS A 280 20.18 -8.78 -5.81
N LEU A 281 20.76 -9.99 -5.76
CA LEU A 281 20.03 -11.24 -6.05
C LEU A 281 18.96 -11.53 -5.00
N LEU A 282 19.25 -11.27 -3.72
CA LEU A 282 18.26 -11.40 -2.64
C LEU A 282 17.07 -10.49 -2.90
N PHE A 283 17.29 -9.19 -3.12
CA PHE A 283 16.18 -8.27 -3.43
C PHE A 283 15.40 -8.65 -4.69
N ALA A 284 16.04 -9.22 -5.71
CA ALA A 284 15.36 -9.57 -6.95
C ALA A 284 14.53 -10.87 -6.89
N PHE A 285 14.92 -11.83 -6.03
CA PHE A 285 14.38 -13.20 -6.08
C PHE A 285 13.75 -13.70 -4.78
N THR A 286 13.88 -12.96 -3.69
CA THR A 286 13.35 -13.36 -2.37
C THR A 286 12.39 -12.31 -1.83
N GLN A 287 11.73 -12.62 -0.72
CA GLN A 287 10.88 -11.67 -0.01
C GLN A 287 11.68 -10.61 0.76
N CYS A 288 12.99 -10.46 0.51
CA CYS A 288 13.76 -9.32 1.02
C CYS A 288 13.30 -7.98 0.40
N GLU A 289 12.64 -8.01 -0.75
CA GLU A 289 11.89 -6.89 -1.32
C GLU A 289 10.51 -7.37 -1.77
N VAL A 290 9.47 -6.65 -1.39
CA VAL A 290 8.08 -6.98 -1.72
C VAL A 290 7.38 -5.77 -2.31
N SER A 291 6.65 -5.98 -3.41
CA SER A 291 5.72 -4.99 -3.95
C SER A 291 4.32 -5.24 -3.39
N ILE A 292 3.77 -4.21 -2.73
CA ILE A 292 2.45 -4.25 -2.11
C ILE A 292 1.52 -3.36 -2.94
N SER A 293 0.52 -3.96 -3.56
CA SER A 293 -0.54 -3.21 -4.23
C SER A 293 -1.54 -2.72 -3.20
N VAL A 294 -1.85 -1.43 -3.22
CA VAL A 294 -2.76 -0.77 -2.28
C VAL A 294 -4.04 -0.38 -3.00
N ASN A 295 -5.15 -0.44 -2.28
CA ASN A 295 -6.44 -0.01 -2.79
C ASN A 295 -7.27 0.53 -1.62
N MET A 296 -7.54 1.83 -1.63
CA MET A 296 -8.25 2.48 -0.54
C MET A 296 -9.76 2.46 -0.77
N LEU A 297 -10.34 1.31 -0.45
CA LEU A 297 -11.77 1.04 -0.55
C LEU A 297 -12.39 1.08 0.85
N LEU A 298 -13.40 1.92 1.05
CA LEU A 298 -14.14 2.09 2.30
C LEU A 298 -15.65 2.09 2.02
N ILE A 299 -16.46 1.85 3.06
CA ILE A 299 -17.90 2.08 2.98
C ILE A 299 -18.19 3.55 3.24
N GLN A 300 -18.89 4.20 2.31
CA GLN A 300 -19.42 5.55 2.42
C GLN A 300 -20.90 5.51 2.06
N GLU A 301 -21.77 6.04 2.91
CA GLU A 301 -23.23 6.08 2.66
C GLU A 301 -23.83 4.70 2.29
N ASN A 302 -23.40 3.65 3.02
CA ASN A 302 -23.81 2.25 2.79
C ASN A 302 -23.40 1.66 1.42
N GLN A 303 -22.44 2.26 0.71
CA GLN A 303 -21.88 1.78 -0.55
C GLN A 303 -20.34 1.71 -0.51
N PRO A 304 -19.72 0.73 -1.19
CA PRO A 304 -18.26 0.71 -1.33
C PRO A 304 -17.80 1.85 -2.27
N ALA A 305 -16.91 2.70 -1.77
CA ALA A 305 -16.32 3.81 -2.52
C ALA A 305 -14.79 3.69 -2.51
N GLN A 306 -14.19 3.80 -3.69
CA GLN A 306 -12.74 3.92 -3.84
C GLN A 306 -12.37 5.39 -3.65
N LEU A 307 -11.53 5.66 -2.66
CA LEU A 307 -11.16 7.00 -2.21
C LEU A 307 -9.63 7.11 -2.17
N SER A 308 -9.13 8.33 -2.03
CA SER A 308 -7.72 8.61 -1.73
C SER A 308 -7.48 8.87 -0.24
N VAL A 309 -6.23 8.71 0.22
CA VAL A 309 -5.86 9.02 1.61
C VAL A 309 -6.17 10.47 1.96
N SER A 310 -5.96 11.39 1.01
CA SER A 310 -6.30 12.80 1.18
C SER A 310 -7.79 13.02 1.35
N GLU A 311 -8.65 12.36 0.56
CA GLU A 311 -10.11 12.49 0.67
C GLU A 311 -10.62 11.96 2.00
N VAL A 312 -10.13 10.79 2.44
CA VAL A 312 -10.52 10.20 3.72
C VAL A 312 -10.09 11.09 4.88
N LEU A 313 -8.87 11.63 4.86
CA LEU A 313 -8.41 12.56 5.89
C LEU A 313 -9.27 13.83 5.93
N ARG A 314 -9.63 14.40 4.77
CA ARG A 314 -10.51 15.57 4.68
C ARG A 314 -11.88 15.27 5.29
N TYR A 315 -12.49 14.15 4.90
CA TYR A 315 -13.77 13.71 5.44
C TYR A 315 -13.72 13.55 6.97
N ASN A 316 -12.74 12.81 7.49
CA ASN A 316 -12.61 12.61 8.94
C ASN A 316 -12.31 13.93 9.68
N THR A 317 -11.60 14.87 9.07
CA THR A 317 -11.29 16.17 9.71
C THR A 317 -12.48 17.11 9.73
N LEU A 318 -13.30 17.13 8.68
CA LEU A 318 -14.58 17.85 8.68
C LEU A 318 -15.52 17.27 9.74
N ARG A 319 -15.62 15.94 9.79
CA ARG A 319 -16.40 15.24 10.82
C ARG A 319 -15.91 15.56 12.22
N LEU A 320 -14.60 15.56 12.47
CA LEU A 320 -14.02 15.97 13.76
C LEU A 320 -14.48 17.38 14.15
N LYS A 321 -14.43 18.33 13.21
CA LYS A 321 -14.87 19.70 13.43
C LYS A 321 -16.35 19.76 13.83
N ASP A 322 -17.20 18.96 13.19
CA ASP A 322 -18.62 18.87 13.52
C ASP A 322 -18.88 18.21 14.88
N LEU A 323 -18.15 17.12 15.20
CA LEU A 323 -18.22 16.47 16.52
C LEU A 323 -17.82 17.44 17.63
N LEU A 324 -16.69 18.14 17.50
CA LEU A 324 -16.26 19.13 18.49
C LEU A 324 -17.26 20.29 18.62
N LYS A 325 -17.90 20.70 17.53
CA LYS A 325 -18.97 21.70 17.57
C LYS A 325 -20.16 21.20 18.38
N GLN A 326 -20.60 19.96 18.17
CA GLN A 326 -21.68 19.35 18.94
C GLN A 326 -21.32 19.23 20.43
N GLU A 327 -20.09 18.81 20.76
CA GLU A 327 -19.60 18.76 22.15
C GLU A 327 -19.62 20.14 22.82
N LEU A 328 -19.20 21.18 22.09
CA LEU A 328 -19.24 22.56 22.58
C LEU A 328 -20.67 23.08 22.75
N LEU A 329 -21.58 22.75 21.84
CA LEU A 329 -23.00 23.13 21.96
C LEU A 329 -23.65 22.46 23.18
N LEU A 330 -23.38 21.19 23.40
CA LEU A 330 -23.88 20.44 24.55
C LEU A 330 -23.30 20.98 25.87
N SER A 331 -21.99 21.23 25.90
CA SER A 331 -21.33 21.87 27.04
C SER A 331 -21.89 23.27 27.32
N LEU A 332 -22.22 24.03 26.27
CA LEU A 332 -22.83 25.36 26.37
C LEU A 332 -24.26 25.27 26.91
N GLU A 333 -25.06 24.32 26.44
CA GLU A 333 -26.42 24.08 26.92
C GLU A 333 -26.42 23.72 28.41
N GLN A 334 -25.57 22.78 28.81
CA GLN A 334 -25.38 22.37 30.21
C GLN A 334 -24.92 23.55 31.08
N ALA A 335 -23.93 24.35 30.61
CA ALA A 335 -23.45 25.52 31.33
C ALA A 335 -24.54 26.61 31.47
N ARG A 336 -25.30 26.87 30.40
CA ARG A 336 -26.44 27.81 30.43
C ARG A 336 -27.55 27.32 31.34
N ARG A 337 -27.87 26.03 31.34
CA ARG A 337 -28.91 25.45 32.20
C ARG A 337 -28.51 25.53 33.67
N LYS A 338 -27.24 25.22 33.98
CA LYS A 338 -26.68 25.40 35.32
C LYS A 338 -26.69 26.86 35.75
N TRP A 339 -26.31 27.79 34.87
CA TRP A 339 -26.36 29.22 35.14
C TRP A 339 -27.80 29.71 35.40
N HIS A 340 -28.75 29.27 34.58
CA HIS A 340 -30.17 29.58 34.71
C HIS A 340 -30.73 29.15 36.07
N LEU A 341 -30.49 27.90 36.47
CA LEU A 341 -30.90 27.39 37.79
C LEU A 341 -30.27 28.18 38.94
N ARG A 342 -28.95 28.39 38.92
CA ARG A 342 -28.25 29.12 39.99
C ARG A 342 -28.65 30.59 40.08
N ARG A 343 -29.00 31.21 38.95
CA ARG A 343 -29.49 32.60 38.94
C ARG A 343 -30.86 32.70 39.60
N MET A 344 -31.74 31.73 39.35
CA MET A 344 -33.04 31.64 40.03
C MET A 344 -32.88 31.38 41.53
N GLU A 345 -32.01 30.44 41.93
CA GLU A 345 -31.70 30.18 43.35
C GLU A 345 -31.24 31.46 44.06
N MET A 346 -30.34 32.21 43.44
CA MET A 346 -29.80 33.43 44.04
C MET A 346 -30.86 34.53 44.18
N TYR A 347 -31.74 34.67 43.19
CA TYR A 347 -32.85 35.63 43.27
C TYR A 347 -33.88 35.21 44.33
N PHE A 348 -34.22 33.93 44.39
CA PHE A 348 -35.12 33.34 45.38
C PHE A 348 -34.67 33.64 46.82
N ILE A 349 -33.38 33.46 47.10
CA ILE A 349 -32.79 33.73 48.41
C ILE A 349 -32.65 35.26 48.64
N GLY A 350 -32.21 36.02 47.63
CA GLY A 350 -31.95 37.46 47.73
C GLY A 350 -33.20 38.28 48.04
N GLU A 351 -34.30 38.02 47.34
CA GLU A 351 -35.61 38.67 47.54
C GLU A 351 -36.40 38.05 48.71
N LYS A 352 -35.78 37.12 49.45
CA LYS A 352 -36.39 36.40 50.58
C LYS A 352 -37.75 35.79 50.25
N ILE A 353 -37.89 35.22 49.05
CA ILE A 353 -39.15 34.63 48.57
C ILE A 353 -39.59 33.47 49.48
N TYR A 354 -38.63 32.77 50.11
CA TYR A 354 -38.89 31.75 51.11
C TYR A 354 -39.70 32.25 52.33
N GLN A 355 -39.63 33.53 52.69
CA GLN A 355 -40.46 34.09 53.78
C GLN A 355 -41.92 34.26 53.35
N LYS A 356 -42.15 34.50 52.04
CA LYS A 356 -43.51 34.58 51.48
C LYS A 356 -44.19 33.22 51.44
N LEU A 357 -43.41 32.14 51.40
CA LEU A 357 -43.91 30.77 51.46
C LEU A 357 -44.46 30.39 52.83
N GLU A 358 -44.00 31.02 53.92
CA GLU A 358 -44.53 30.78 55.28
C GLU A 358 -46.01 31.18 55.41
N ALA A 359 -46.49 32.04 54.51
CA ALA A 359 -47.88 32.52 54.48
C ALA A 359 -48.78 31.77 53.48
N CYS A 360 -48.27 30.73 52.79
CA CYS A 360 -49.03 29.94 51.83
C CYS A 360 -49.65 28.72 52.52
N ASP A 361 -50.95 28.48 52.29
CA ASP A 361 -51.68 27.37 52.91
C ASP A 361 -51.64 26.08 52.06
N SER A 362 -51.19 26.17 50.81
CA SER A 362 -51.13 25.04 49.88
C SER A 362 -49.86 25.01 49.01
N TYR A 363 -49.51 23.81 48.51
CA TYR A 363 -48.38 23.61 47.60
C TYR A 363 -48.59 24.30 46.25
N GLU A 364 -49.82 24.30 45.74
CA GLU A 364 -50.18 24.96 44.48
C GLU A 364 -50.03 26.49 44.60
N GLU A 365 -50.44 27.06 45.73
CA GLU A 365 -50.25 28.50 46.01
C GLU A 365 -48.76 28.87 46.12
N ALA A 366 -47.95 28.01 46.75
CA ALA A 366 -46.49 28.19 46.80
C ALA A 366 -45.85 28.22 45.40
N LEU A 367 -46.28 27.34 44.49
CA LEU A 367 -45.80 27.33 43.10
C LEU A 367 -46.16 28.64 42.37
N GLU A 368 -47.40 29.12 42.54
CA GLU A 368 -47.84 30.38 41.92
C GLU A 368 -47.07 31.59 42.44
N VAL A 369 -46.85 31.68 43.76
CA VAL A 369 -46.15 32.80 44.39
C VAL A 369 -44.71 32.87 43.90
N VAL A 370 -44.01 31.72 43.83
CA VAL A 370 -42.64 31.67 43.33
C VAL A 370 -42.58 31.95 41.83
N GLY A 371 -43.52 31.40 41.05
CA GLY A 371 -43.63 31.67 39.61
C GLY A 371 -43.79 33.17 39.32
N LYS A 372 -44.76 33.83 39.97
CA LYS A 372 -45.00 35.28 39.83
C LYS A 372 -43.77 36.12 40.21
N ALA A 373 -43.03 35.71 41.24
CA ALA A 373 -41.85 36.43 41.67
C ALA A 373 -40.67 36.27 40.68
N LEU A 374 -40.51 35.09 40.08
CA LEU A 374 -39.44 34.81 39.11
C LEU A 374 -39.68 35.44 37.73
N LEU A 375 -40.93 35.75 37.35
CA LEU A 375 -41.23 36.50 36.11
C LEU A 375 -40.45 37.82 36.02
N GLN A 376 -40.13 38.45 37.15
CA GLN A 376 -39.36 39.69 37.20
C GLN A 376 -37.93 39.57 36.64
N ILE A 377 -37.35 38.36 36.65
CA ILE A 377 -36.00 38.10 36.14
C ILE A 377 -35.98 37.32 34.83
N GLU A 378 -37.14 36.98 34.27
CA GLU A 378 -37.27 36.16 33.07
C GLU A 378 -36.47 36.70 31.88
N SER A 379 -36.45 38.03 31.71
CA SER A 379 -35.68 38.72 30.65
C SER A 379 -34.16 38.51 30.71
N VAL A 380 -33.63 38.14 31.88
CA VAL A 380 -32.19 37.91 32.11
C VAL A 380 -31.84 36.42 32.02
N LEU A 381 -32.84 35.54 32.00
CA LEU A 381 -32.66 34.09 31.97
C LEU A 381 -32.48 33.58 30.53
N HIS A 382 -31.72 32.49 30.39
CA HIS A 382 -31.48 31.86 29.09
C HIS A 382 -32.63 30.97 28.60
N TYR A 383 -33.50 30.53 29.50
CA TYR A 383 -34.60 29.60 29.24
C TYR A 383 -35.87 30.11 29.94
N PRO A 384 -37.06 29.76 29.43
CA PRO A 384 -38.31 30.01 30.14
C PRO A 384 -38.33 29.22 31.45
N ILE A 385 -39.06 29.74 32.44
CA ILE A 385 -39.23 29.10 33.75
C ILE A 385 -40.24 27.96 33.58
N VAL A 386 -39.84 26.74 33.93
CA VAL A 386 -40.70 25.55 33.90
C VAL A 386 -41.07 25.17 35.34
N GLN A 387 -42.22 24.51 35.53
CA GLN A 387 -42.68 24.07 36.84
C GLN A 387 -41.62 23.25 37.59
N ASP A 388 -40.96 22.27 36.94
CA ASP A 388 -39.86 21.49 37.50
C ASP A 388 -38.73 22.35 38.09
N ASP A 389 -38.46 23.52 37.52
CA ASP A 389 -37.44 24.42 38.03
C ASP A 389 -37.89 25.12 39.32
N ILE A 390 -39.19 25.44 39.43
CA ILE A 390 -39.80 25.99 40.64
C ILE A 390 -39.80 24.94 41.75
N GLU A 391 -40.14 23.69 41.44
CA GLU A 391 -40.12 22.57 42.42
C GLU A 391 -38.71 22.32 42.96
N LYS A 392 -37.68 22.44 42.12
CA LYS A 392 -36.27 22.40 42.55
C LYS A 392 -35.91 23.55 43.50
N LEU A 393 -36.51 24.72 43.34
CA LEU A 393 -36.30 25.85 44.26
C LEU A 393 -37.01 25.61 45.61
N LEU A 394 -38.20 25.02 45.60
CA LEU A 394 -38.93 24.68 46.83
C LEU A 394 -38.20 23.61 47.65
N SER A 395 -37.44 22.72 47.01
CA SER A 395 -36.62 21.70 47.66
C SER A 395 -35.23 22.19 48.12
N LEU A 396 -34.97 23.51 48.10
CA LEU A 396 -33.70 24.07 48.55
C LEU A 396 -33.46 23.81 50.04
N GLN A 397 -32.28 23.31 50.36
CA GLN A 397 -31.86 23.07 51.75
C GLN A 397 -31.58 24.39 52.46
N ILE A 398 -32.08 24.53 53.70
CA ILE A 398 -31.92 25.73 54.56
C ILE A 398 -30.45 26.16 54.70
N LYS A 399 -29.50 25.21 54.70
CA LYS A 399 -28.06 25.49 54.76
C LYS A 399 -27.62 26.49 53.67
N ARG A 400 -28.19 26.40 52.46
CA ARG A 400 -27.82 27.25 51.30
C ARG A 400 -28.28 28.71 51.40
N ILE A 401 -29.05 29.08 52.42
CA ILE A 401 -29.57 30.44 52.62
C ILE A 401 -28.51 31.36 53.28
N SER A 402 -27.40 30.79 53.78
CA SER A 402 -26.38 31.54 54.51
C SER A 402 -25.68 32.62 53.64
N ARG A 403 -25.20 33.70 54.28
CA ARG A 403 -24.39 34.74 53.60
C ARG A 403 -23.09 34.18 53.00
N TYR A 404 -22.59 33.07 53.53
CA TYR A 404 -21.41 32.39 53.00
C TYR A 404 -21.74 31.73 51.65
N ASP A 405 -22.84 30.97 51.58
CA ASP A 405 -23.30 30.28 50.36
C ASP A 405 -23.74 31.26 49.27
N GLN A 406 -24.25 32.44 49.62
CA GLN A 406 -24.55 33.50 48.65
C GLN A 406 -23.30 34.01 47.94
N LYS A 407 -22.21 34.26 48.68
CA LYS A 407 -20.93 34.68 48.08
C LYS A 407 -20.33 33.57 47.21
N GLU A 408 -20.47 32.31 47.62
CA GLU A 408 -20.02 31.16 46.84
C GLU A 408 -20.83 30.99 45.55
N SER A 409 -22.16 31.08 45.63
CA SER A 409 -23.07 31.01 44.48
C SER A 409 -22.82 32.14 43.48
N GLN A 410 -22.53 33.36 43.95
CA GLN A 410 -22.14 34.47 43.08
C GLN A 410 -20.82 34.18 42.35
N LYS A 411 -19.80 33.66 43.05
CA LYS A 411 -18.54 33.23 42.42
C LYS A 411 -18.76 32.14 41.39
N GLU A 412 -19.67 31.20 41.64
CA GLU A 412 -20.04 30.16 40.67
C GLU A 412 -20.73 30.75 39.43
N LEU A 413 -21.66 31.70 39.59
CA LEU A 413 -22.30 32.39 38.48
C LEU A 413 -21.31 33.15 37.62
N ASP A 414 -20.35 33.83 38.23
CA ASP A 414 -19.31 34.58 37.50
C ASP A 414 -18.37 33.63 36.75
N LYS A 415 -17.98 32.51 37.36
CA LYS A 415 -17.24 31.43 36.67
C LYS A 415 -18.03 30.90 35.47
N LEU A 416 -19.32 30.62 35.64
CA LEU A 416 -20.19 30.12 34.56
C LEU A 416 -20.35 31.14 33.43
N LYS A 417 -20.45 32.45 33.73
CA LYS A 417 -20.45 33.49 32.70
C LYS A 417 -19.16 33.49 31.89
N VAL A 418 -18.00 33.37 32.54
CA VAL A 418 -16.71 33.25 31.86
C VAL A 418 -16.67 32.00 30.98
N THR A 419 -17.10 30.84 31.50
CA THR A 419 -17.17 29.59 30.73
C THR A 419 -18.11 29.71 29.52
N ILE A 420 -19.31 30.27 29.69
CA ILE A 420 -20.26 30.50 28.59
C ILE A 420 -19.65 31.43 27.54
N SER A 421 -18.97 32.49 27.96
CA SER A 421 -18.27 33.41 27.06
C SER A 421 -17.15 32.72 26.29
N SER A 422 -16.34 31.88 26.95
CA SER A 422 -15.28 31.11 26.28
C SER A 422 -15.84 30.09 25.30
N LEU A 423 -16.91 29.38 25.67
CA LEU A 423 -17.58 28.41 24.78
C LEU A 423 -18.17 29.10 23.55
N ASN A 424 -18.84 30.25 23.73
CA ASN A 424 -19.33 31.05 22.60
C ASN A 424 -18.18 31.53 21.69
N LYS A 425 -17.03 31.91 22.26
CA LYS A 425 -15.84 32.28 21.48
C LYS A 425 -15.32 31.10 20.66
N SER A 426 -15.19 29.92 21.27
CA SER A 426 -14.77 28.70 20.57
C SER A 426 -15.76 28.28 19.48
N LEU A 427 -17.07 28.48 19.68
CA LEU A 427 -18.08 28.19 18.66
C LEU A 427 -18.02 29.15 17.46
N ARG A 428 -17.62 30.41 17.67
CA ARG A 428 -17.42 31.38 16.58
C ARG A 428 -16.24 31.00 15.69
N ASP A 429 -15.15 30.52 16.29
CA ASP A 429 -13.96 30.05 15.57
C ASP A 429 -13.66 28.59 15.92
N ILE A 430 -14.54 27.72 15.41
CA ILE A 430 -14.43 26.27 15.59
C ILE A 430 -13.17 25.71 14.93
N THR A 431 -12.68 26.33 13.84
CA THR A 431 -11.47 25.85 13.15
C THR A 431 -10.24 25.98 14.05
N SER A 432 -10.05 27.15 14.68
CA SER A 432 -8.95 27.35 15.62
C SER A 432 -9.08 26.47 16.86
N TYR A 433 -10.30 26.23 17.35
CA TYR A 433 -10.54 25.29 18.44
C TYR A 433 -10.14 23.86 18.06
N THR A 434 -10.51 23.39 16.87
CA THR A 434 -10.12 22.06 16.37
C THR A 434 -8.61 21.92 16.21
N ILE A 435 -7.92 22.96 15.74
CA ILE A 435 -6.45 22.98 15.65
C ILE A 435 -5.84 22.84 17.05
N ALA A 436 -6.29 23.65 18.01
CA ALA A 436 -5.79 23.60 19.39
C ALA A 436 -6.03 22.23 20.05
N PHE A 437 -7.17 21.59 19.76
CA PHE A 437 -7.45 20.22 20.21
C PHE A 437 -6.47 19.20 19.61
N LEU A 438 -6.21 19.27 18.30
CA LEU A 438 -5.26 18.39 17.62
C LEU A 438 -3.82 18.60 18.12
N GLU A 439 -3.41 19.84 18.35
CA GLU A 439 -2.11 20.17 18.95
C GLU A 439 -1.99 19.58 20.35
N LYS A 440 -3.02 19.73 21.19
CA LYS A 440 -3.06 19.12 22.53
C LYS A 440 -2.93 17.60 22.48
N ILE A 441 -3.64 16.92 21.57
CA ILE A 441 -3.51 15.47 21.39
C ILE A 441 -2.10 15.10 20.98
N LYS A 442 -1.52 15.79 20.00
CA LYS A 442 -0.16 15.56 19.53
C LYS A 442 0.87 15.79 20.64
N ASP A 443 0.71 16.83 21.45
CA ASP A 443 1.69 17.15 22.49
C ASP A 443 1.58 16.18 23.68
N LYS A 444 0.38 15.63 23.93
CA LYS A 444 0.14 14.63 24.99
C LYS A 444 0.59 13.21 24.61
N TYR A 445 0.42 12.81 23.35
CA TYR A 445 0.63 11.42 22.91
C TYR A 445 1.67 11.24 21.80
N GLY A 446 2.08 12.32 21.13
CA GLY A 446 2.91 12.25 19.93
C GLY A 446 4.33 11.71 20.18
N SER A 447 4.86 11.86 21.40
CA SER A 447 6.17 11.30 21.80
C SER A 447 6.20 9.77 21.71
N ASP A 448 5.06 9.14 21.94
CA ASP A 448 4.96 7.68 22.05
C ASP A 448 4.93 7.01 20.66
N TYR A 449 4.65 7.80 19.61
CA TYR A 449 4.46 7.32 18.24
C TYR A 449 5.40 8.00 17.22
N PRO A 450 6.74 7.86 17.38
CA PRO A 450 7.69 8.37 16.40
C PRO A 450 7.62 7.59 15.09
N ARG A 451 8.02 8.21 13.98
CA ARG A 451 8.12 7.55 12.68
C ARG A 451 9.18 6.44 12.73
N ARG A 452 8.83 5.24 12.26
CA ARG A 452 9.73 4.07 12.27
C ARG A 452 10.30 3.77 10.90
N THR A 453 9.49 3.89 9.85
CA THR A 453 9.86 3.57 8.47
C THR A 453 10.67 4.69 7.82
N LYS A 454 11.78 4.31 7.15
CA LYS A 454 12.62 5.24 6.38
C LYS A 454 12.24 5.20 4.91
N ILE A 455 11.96 6.38 4.34
CA ILE A 455 11.61 6.51 2.92
C ILE A 455 12.90 6.59 2.10
N LYS A 456 13.04 5.71 1.10
CA LYS A 456 14.13 5.72 0.13
C LYS A 456 13.61 5.27 -1.23
N ILE A 457 14.11 5.87 -2.29
CA ILE A 457 13.83 5.43 -3.66
C ILE A 457 14.74 4.24 -3.96
N PHE A 458 14.17 3.20 -4.56
CA PHE A 458 14.90 1.98 -4.90
C PHE A 458 15.25 1.94 -6.38
N ASP A 459 16.51 1.66 -6.69
CA ASP A 459 16.92 1.37 -8.07
C ASP A 459 16.19 0.12 -8.60
N GLU A 460 15.78 0.15 -9.87
CA GLU A 460 15.25 -1.03 -10.54
C GLU A 460 16.35 -2.08 -10.70
N ILE A 461 16.27 -3.15 -9.91
CA ILE A 461 17.18 -4.29 -10.05
C ILE A 461 16.67 -5.15 -11.21
N ARG A 462 17.20 -4.91 -12.41
CA ARG A 462 16.91 -5.79 -13.55
C ARG A 462 17.63 -7.11 -13.36
N VAL A 463 16.85 -8.17 -13.25
CA VAL A 463 17.33 -9.56 -13.11
C VAL A 463 18.40 -9.94 -14.15
N GLN A 464 18.30 -9.36 -15.36
CA GLN A 464 19.27 -9.58 -16.45
C GLN A 464 20.67 -9.06 -16.13
N ASP A 465 20.78 -7.97 -15.36
CA ASP A 465 22.05 -7.31 -15.06
C ASP A 465 22.84 -8.06 -13.97
N VAL A 466 22.12 -8.81 -13.12
CA VAL A 466 22.70 -9.56 -11.99
C VAL A 466 22.92 -11.05 -12.33
N ALA A 467 22.35 -11.54 -13.44
CA ALA A 467 22.45 -12.94 -13.85
C ALA A 467 23.89 -13.33 -14.25
N GLU A 468 24.33 -14.51 -13.85
CA GLU A 468 25.63 -15.05 -14.27
C GLU A 468 25.67 -15.29 -15.78
N LYS A 469 26.69 -14.71 -16.42
CA LYS A 469 26.96 -14.95 -17.84
C LYS A 469 27.81 -16.21 -17.94
N GLN A 470 27.28 -17.21 -18.62
CA GLN A 470 27.99 -18.44 -18.91
C GLN A 470 28.40 -18.46 -20.37
N LYS A 471 29.47 -19.19 -20.66
CA LYS A 471 29.97 -19.35 -22.03
C LYS A 471 29.08 -20.36 -22.76
N VAL A 472 28.45 -19.91 -23.83
CA VAL A 472 27.65 -20.73 -24.74
C VAL A 472 28.44 -20.91 -26.02
N CYS A 473 28.57 -22.15 -26.48
CA CYS A 473 29.36 -22.48 -27.66
C CYS A 473 28.46 -23.03 -28.76
N TRP A 474 28.74 -22.63 -30.00
CA TRP A 474 28.14 -23.19 -31.20
C TRP A 474 29.18 -23.96 -32.01
N ASP A 475 28.94 -25.24 -32.22
CA ASP A 475 29.74 -26.09 -33.10
C ASP A 475 29.05 -26.20 -34.46
N ARG A 476 29.65 -25.60 -35.49
CA ARG A 476 29.09 -25.59 -36.85
C ARG A 476 29.19 -26.94 -37.56
N LYS A 477 30.17 -27.78 -37.22
CA LYS A 477 30.39 -29.08 -37.88
C LYS A 477 29.38 -30.11 -37.39
N GLU A 478 29.23 -30.17 -36.07
CA GLU A 478 28.32 -31.10 -35.42
C GLU A 478 26.89 -30.54 -35.27
N GLY A 479 26.69 -29.23 -35.44
CA GLY A 479 25.36 -28.60 -35.42
C GLY A 479 24.76 -28.43 -34.02
N PHE A 480 25.58 -28.50 -32.97
CA PHE A 480 25.13 -28.34 -31.58
C PHE A 480 25.37 -26.93 -31.06
N LEU A 481 24.40 -26.43 -30.30
CA LEU A 481 24.47 -25.18 -29.56
C LEU A 481 24.22 -25.45 -28.08
N GLY A 482 25.02 -24.87 -27.19
CA GLY A 482 24.68 -24.85 -25.77
C GLY A 482 25.86 -24.57 -24.85
N MET A 483 25.55 -24.50 -23.57
CA MET A 483 26.51 -24.30 -22.48
C MET A 483 27.50 -25.49 -22.34
N ASN A 484 27.02 -26.71 -22.59
CA ASN A 484 27.81 -27.94 -22.44
C ASN A 484 28.61 -28.33 -23.70
N VAL A 485 28.65 -27.47 -24.72
CA VAL A 485 29.40 -27.72 -25.96
C VAL A 485 30.84 -27.22 -25.78
N LYS A 486 31.80 -28.13 -25.65
CA LYS A 486 33.21 -27.77 -25.39
C LYS A 486 34.01 -27.37 -26.65
N SER A 487 33.59 -27.81 -27.84
CA SER A 487 34.30 -27.65 -29.12
C SER A 487 33.63 -26.65 -30.07
N GLY A 488 33.27 -25.46 -29.59
CA GLY A 488 32.57 -24.45 -30.40
C GLY A 488 33.48 -23.77 -31.44
N THR A 489 32.95 -23.57 -32.66
CA THR A 489 33.52 -22.66 -33.68
C THR A 489 33.35 -21.20 -33.26
N THR A 490 32.31 -20.90 -32.49
CA THR A 490 31.99 -19.54 -32.02
C THR A 490 31.46 -19.64 -30.59
N SER A 491 31.82 -18.67 -29.74
CA SER A 491 31.40 -18.63 -28.34
C SER A 491 30.84 -17.28 -27.95
N PHE A 492 29.80 -17.30 -27.12
CA PHE A 492 29.07 -16.13 -26.65
C PHE A 492 29.00 -16.17 -25.12
N TYR A 493 29.02 -15.00 -24.47
CA TYR A 493 28.73 -14.90 -23.03
C TYR A 493 27.26 -14.50 -22.86
N CYS A 494 26.45 -15.46 -22.43
CA CYS A 494 25.01 -15.29 -22.30
C CYS A 494 24.55 -15.61 -20.88
N SER A 495 23.59 -14.85 -20.37
CA SER A 495 22.82 -15.22 -19.17
C SER A 495 21.69 -16.19 -19.54
N ALA A 496 21.11 -16.85 -18.54
CA ALA A 496 19.93 -17.71 -18.74
C ALA A 496 18.69 -16.94 -19.28
N TYR A 497 18.65 -15.62 -19.15
CA TYR A 497 17.56 -14.77 -19.63
C TYR A 497 17.82 -14.21 -21.04
N ASP A 498 19.04 -14.36 -21.55
CA ASP A 498 19.35 -13.98 -22.92
C ASP A 498 18.67 -14.92 -23.91
N LYS A 499 18.39 -14.38 -25.09
CA LYS A 499 17.79 -15.13 -26.20
C LYS A 499 18.79 -15.20 -27.34
N MET A 500 18.74 -16.28 -28.08
CA MET A 500 19.65 -16.54 -29.20
C MET A 500 18.82 -16.61 -30.48
N VAL A 501 19.32 -16.00 -31.55
CA VAL A 501 18.72 -16.09 -32.88
C VAL A 501 19.63 -16.93 -33.76
N PHE A 502 19.05 -17.85 -34.52
CA PHE A 502 19.79 -18.58 -35.54
C PHE A 502 19.07 -18.57 -36.88
N ILE A 503 19.84 -18.63 -37.96
CA ILE A 503 19.38 -18.55 -39.34
C ILE A 503 19.96 -19.74 -40.13
N ARG A 504 19.10 -20.45 -40.86
CA ARG A 504 19.45 -21.59 -41.72
C ARG A 504 19.66 -21.17 -43.19
N LYS A 505 20.29 -22.03 -43.98
CA LYS A 505 20.61 -21.80 -45.40
C LYS A 505 19.39 -21.51 -46.28
N ASP A 506 18.26 -22.10 -45.95
CA ASP A 506 16.99 -21.96 -46.66
C ASP A 506 16.28 -20.63 -46.37
N GLY A 507 16.78 -19.85 -45.40
CA GLY A 507 16.20 -18.58 -44.98
C GLY A 507 15.20 -18.68 -43.84
N SER A 508 15.02 -19.87 -43.25
CA SER A 508 14.30 -20.01 -42.01
C SER A 508 15.13 -19.49 -40.83
N TYR A 509 14.47 -18.91 -39.84
CA TYR A 509 15.08 -18.43 -38.60
C TYR A 509 14.17 -18.74 -37.41
N GLN A 510 14.81 -18.90 -36.24
CA GLN A 510 14.14 -19.13 -34.97
C GLN A 510 14.83 -18.34 -33.87
N VAL A 511 14.06 -17.99 -32.83
CA VAL A 511 14.57 -17.38 -31.60
C VAL A 511 14.30 -18.34 -30.45
N ILE A 512 15.36 -18.74 -29.78
CA ILE A 512 15.33 -19.73 -28.70
C ILE A 512 15.93 -19.14 -27.42
N ARG A 513 15.60 -19.76 -26.28
CA ARG A 513 16.33 -19.53 -25.03
C ARG A 513 17.70 -20.20 -25.10
N VAL A 514 18.65 -19.74 -24.28
CA VAL A 514 19.97 -20.39 -24.18
C VAL A 514 19.80 -21.85 -23.73
N PRO A 515 20.13 -22.85 -24.57
CA PRO A 515 19.97 -24.25 -24.21
C PRO A 515 21.21 -24.80 -23.49
N GLU A 516 21.04 -25.85 -22.70
CA GLU A 516 22.19 -26.61 -22.15
C GLU A 516 22.97 -27.33 -23.26
N LYS A 517 22.25 -28.02 -24.13
CA LYS A 517 22.73 -28.61 -25.40
C LYS A 517 21.54 -28.90 -26.30
N GLN A 518 21.52 -28.34 -27.49
CA GLN A 518 20.47 -28.54 -28.48
C GLN A 518 21.07 -28.71 -29.87
N PHE A 519 20.54 -29.66 -30.64
CA PHE A 519 20.90 -29.83 -32.04
C PHE A 519 20.04 -28.88 -32.90
N LEU A 520 20.68 -28.00 -33.66
CA LEU A 520 20.00 -27.03 -34.52
C LEU A 520 19.99 -27.41 -36.01
N GLY A 521 20.76 -28.43 -36.38
CA GLY A 521 21.00 -28.83 -37.76
C GLY A 521 22.36 -28.34 -38.31
N LYS A 522 22.85 -29.01 -39.37
CA LYS A 522 24.11 -28.67 -40.07
C LYS A 522 23.95 -27.58 -41.13
N ASP A 523 22.71 -27.18 -41.36
CA ASP A 523 22.27 -26.16 -42.31
C ASP A 523 22.15 -24.77 -41.68
N VAL A 524 22.42 -24.62 -40.38
CA VAL A 524 22.56 -23.33 -39.72
C VAL A 524 23.82 -22.62 -40.21
N ILE A 525 23.68 -21.36 -40.62
CA ILE A 525 24.78 -20.52 -41.11
C ILE A 525 25.16 -19.40 -40.15
N PHE A 526 24.27 -19.07 -39.22
CA PHE A 526 24.45 -17.95 -38.32
C PHE A 526 23.74 -18.21 -37.00
N VAL A 527 24.42 -17.89 -35.91
CA VAL A 527 23.92 -17.93 -34.53
C VAL A 527 24.51 -16.72 -33.82
N ASP A 528 23.68 -15.97 -33.10
CA ASP A 528 24.15 -14.84 -32.28
C ASP A 528 23.17 -14.53 -31.14
N LYS A 529 23.63 -13.76 -30.16
CA LYS A 529 22.78 -13.20 -29.11
C LYS A 529 21.79 -12.23 -29.74
N LEU A 530 20.52 -12.39 -29.44
CA LEU A 530 19.47 -11.52 -29.95
C LEU A 530 19.63 -10.10 -29.38
N ASN A 531 19.82 -9.14 -30.27
CA ASN A 531 19.77 -7.72 -29.96
C ASN A 531 18.86 -7.03 -30.99
N ALA A 532 17.78 -6.40 -30.51
CA ALA A 532 16.79 -5.74 -31.35
C ALA A 532 17.36 -4.58 -32.17
N LYS A 533 18.49 -4.00 -31.74
CA LYS A 533 19.16 -2.90 -32.47
C LYS A 533 20.02 -3.41 -33.64
N THR A 534 20.40 -4.68 -33.64
CA THR A 534 21.33 -5.22 -34.65
C THR A 534 20.68 -5.32 -36.03
N VAL A 535 21.29 -4.63 -37.00
CA VAL A 535 20.87 -4.67 -38.40
C VAL A 535 21.54 -5.85 -39.09
N HIS A 536 20.71 -6.72 -39.68
CA HIS A 536 21.15 -7.88 -40.46
C HIS A 536 20.96 -7.59 -41.94
N ASN A 537 21.94 -7.96 -42.75
CA ASN A 537 21.94 -7.80 -44.19
C ASN A 537 21.94 -9.17 -44.84
N VAL A 538 20.93 -9.47 -45.65
CA VAL A 538 20.81 -10.76 -46.35
C VAL A 538 20.69 -10.56 -47.85
N ILE A 539 21.42 -11.39 -48.60
CA ILE A 539 21.24 -11.56 -50.04
C ILE A 539 20.84 -12.98 -50.33
N TYR A 540 19.79 -13.16 -51.12
CA TYR A 540 19.21 -14.46 -51.41
C TYR A 540 18.70 -14.60 -52.85
N TRP A 541 18.57 -15.84 -53.30
CA TRP A 541 17.85 -16.18 -54.53
C TRP A 541 16.39 -16.50 -54.25
N GLU A 542 15.49 -15.99 -55.09
CA GLU A 542 14.08 -16.34 -55.06
C GLU A 542 13.79 -17.54 -55.99
N GLY A 543 14.10 -18.74 -55.53
CA GLY A 543 13.79 -19.99 -56.23
C GLY A 543 14.60 -20.25 -57.51
N ALA A 544 14.10 -21.15 -58.36
CA ALA A 544 14.76 -21.59 -59.59
C ALA A 544 15.03 -20.48 -60.62
N SER A 545 14.33 -19.33 -60.51
CA SER A 545 14.51 -18.17 -61.40
C SER A 545 15.85 -17.44 -61.23
N ARG A 546 16.61 -17.73 -60.16
CA ARG A 546 17.91 -17.10 -59.81
C ARG A 546 17.89 -15.56 -59.76
N VAL A 547 16.70 -14.97 -59.57
CA VAL A 547 16.57 -13.54 -59.31
C VAL A 547 17.10 -13.26 -57.90
N CYS A 548 18.01 -12.30 -57.80
CA CYS A 548 18.71 -11.96 -56.57
C CYS A 548 18.04 -10.77 -55.87
N TYR A 549 17.81 -10.92 -54.57
CA TYR A 549 17.24 -9.88 -53.70
C TYR A 549 18.18 -9.59 -52.54
N ALA A 550 18.24 -8.32 -52.14
CA ALA A 550 18.96 -7.85 -50.98
C ALA A 550 18.00 -7.20 -49.98
N LYS A 551 18.24 -7.40 -48.69
CA LYS A 551 17.38 -6.89 -47.63
C LYS A 551 18.18 -6.59 -46.36
N ARG A 552 17.93 -5.42 -45.80
CA ARG A 552 18.34 -5.04 -44.43
C ARG A 552 17.15 -5.17 -43.50
N PHE A 553 17.30 -5.82 -42.34
CA PHE A 553 16.21 -6.06 -41.39
C PHE A 553 16.69 -6.16 -39.94
N ARG A 554 15.75 -6.01 -39.00
CA ARG A 554 15.95 -6.24 -37.56
C ARG A 554 15.00 -7.33 -37.06
N VAL A 555 15.42 -8.04 -36.02
CA VAL A 555 14.61 -9.07 -35.35
C VAL A 555 14.01 -8.46 -34.08
N GLU A 556 12.87 -7.78 -34.22
CA GLU A 556 12.23 -7.03 -33.11
C GLU A 556 11.08 -7.81 -32.46
N LYS A 557 10.23 -8.47 -33.26
CA LYS A 557 9.05 -9.22 -32.81
C LYS A 557 9.18 -10.69 -33.18
N PHE A 558 8.98 -11.57 -32.20
CA PHE A 558 9.07 -13.02 -32.38
C PHE A 558 8.26 -13.72 -31.29
N ILE A 559 7.83 -14.95 -31.59
CA ILE A 559 7.37 -15.93 -30.61
C ILE A 559 8.51 -16.93 -30.43
N LEU A 560 8.83 -17.27 -29.18
CA LEU A 560 9.90 -18.23 -28.87
C LEU A 560 9.61 -19.59 -29.54
N ASP A 561 10.67 -20.23 -30.02
CA ASP A 561 10.66 -21.58 -30.64
C ASP A 561 9.80 -21.71 -31.91
N ARG A 562 9.19 -20.61 -32.37
CA ARG A 562 8.44 -20.58 -33.63
C ARG A 562 9.39 -20.35 -34.79
N GLU A 563 9.21 -21.15 -35.83
CA GLU A 563 9.91 -20.99 -37.10
C GLU A 563 9.28 -19.91 -37.97
N TYR A 564 10.14 -19.06 -38.51
CA TYR A 564 9.77 -17.98 -39.42
C TYR A 564 10.69 -17.99 -40.64
N ASN A 565 10.27 -17.32 -41.70
CA ASN A 565 11.06 -17.21 -42.93
C ASN A 565 11.42 -15.76 -43.22
N LEU A 566 12.66 -15.52 -43.65
CA LEU A 566 13.15 -14.19 -44.04
C LEU A 566 12.60 -13.72 -45.39
N PHE A 567 12.21 -14.69 -46.24
CA PHE A 567 11.63 -14.52 -47.56
C PHE A 567 10.72 -15.72 -47.90
N PRO A 568 9.80 -15.59 -48.87
CA PRO A 568 8.92 -16.69 -49.27
C PRO A 568 9.70 -17.94 -49.71
N ILE A 569 9.40 -19.09 -49.11
CA ILE A 569 10.04 -20.37 -49.46
C ILE A 569 9.55 -20.79 -50.85
N LYS A 570 10.42 -20.68 -51.85
CA LYS A 570 10.22 -21.26 -53.18
C LYS A 570 11.29 -22.32 -53.43
N LYS A 571 10.96 -23.37 -54.18
CA LYS A 571 11.90 -24.44 -54.52
C LYS A 571 13.15 -23.86 -55.19
N GLY A 572 14.32 -24.08 -54.58
CA GLY A 572 15.62 -23.55 -55.03
C GLY A 572 16.03 -22.20 -54.43
N ALA A 573 15.26 -21.64 -53.50
CA ALA A 573 15.67 -20.43 -52.77
C ALA A 573 16.81 -20.75 -51.79
N LYS A 574 17.80 -19.85 -51.71
CA LYS A 574 18.92 -19.97 -50.77
C LYS A 574 19.54 -18.63 -50.46
N ILE A 575 20.13 -18.52 -49.27
CA ILE A 575 20.96 -17.38 -48.89
C ILE A 575 22.33 -17.49 -49.59
N LEU A 576 22.76 -16.39 -50.21
CA LEU A 576 24.08 -16.23 -50.81
C LEU A 576 25.06 -15.56 -49.86
N HIS A 577 24.57 -14.56 -49.12
CA HIS A 577 25.38 -13.80 -48.19
C HIS A 577 24.52 -13.33 -47.01
N LEU A 578 25.10 -13.39 -45.82
CA LEU A 578 24.52 -12.90 -44.58
C LEU A 578 25.62 -12.20 -43.77
N SER A 579 25.34 -10.99 -43.30
CA SER A 579 26.26 -10.17 -42.51
C SER A 579 25.49 -9.22 -41.59
N GLN A 580 26.18 -8.59 -40.65
CA GLN A 580 25.62 -7.63 -39.70
C GLN A 580 26.31 -6.27 -39.84
N GLY A 581 25.60 -5.20 -39.50
CA GLY A 581 26.16 -3.84 -39.43
C GLY A 581 26.02 -3.03 -40.72
N GLU A 582 26.88 -2.02 -40.85
CA GLU A 582 26.92 -1.04 -41.94
C GLU A 582 28.29 -1.07 -42.63
N GLY A 583 28.42 -0.44 -43.80
CA GLY A 583 29.67 -0.35 -44.56
C GLY A 583 29.93 -1.52 -45.50
N ILE A 584 28.91 -2.34 -45.82
CA ILE A 584 29.10 -3.60 -46.55
C ILE A 584 28.97 -3.40 -48.06
N ARG A 585 30.09 -3.60 -48.77
CA ARG A 585 30.18 -3.55 -50.23
C ARG A 585 30.33 -4.95 -50.83
N LEU A 586 29.51 -5.24 -51.83
CA LEU A 586 29.43 -6.55 -52.47
C LEU A 586 29.70 -6.45 -53.96
N GLU A 587 30.56 -7.32 -54.49
CA GLU A 587 30.69 -7.57 -55.92
C GLU A 587 29.78 -8.71 -56.34
N ILE A 588 28.94 -8.45 -57.33
CA ILE A 588 27.95 -9.38 -57.87
C ILE A 588 28.40 -9.82 -59.25
N PHE A 589 28.56 -11.13 -59.43
CA PHE A 589 28.95 -11.74 -60.69
C PHE A 589 27.72 -12.29 -61.40
N PHE A 590 27.54 -11.94 -62.67
CA PHE A 590 26.40 -12.40 -63.47
C PHE A 590 26.71 -13.69 -64.24
N VAL A 591 25.67 -14.48 -64.52
CA VAL A 591 25.80 -15.66 -65.38
C VAL A 591 26.22 -15.24 -66.79
N PRO A 592 27.26 -15.86 -67.40
CA PRO A 592 27.68 -15.54 -68.76
C PRO A 592 26.55 -15.81 -69.77
N ALA A 593 26.18 -14.80 -70.56
CA ALA A 593 25.21 -14.91 -71.64
C ALA A 593 25.69 -14.13 -72.88
N PRO A 594 25.34 -14.55 -74.10
CA PRO A 594 25.75 -13.85 -75.32
C PRO A 594 25.26 -12.39 -75.30
N ARG A 595 26.19 -11.43 -75.51
CA ARG A 595 26.01 -9.95 -75.49
C ARG A 595 26.00 -9.23 -74.12
N ILE A 596 26.48 -9.83 -73.03
CA ILE A 596 26.67 -9.10 -71.76
C ILE A 596 27.88 -8.14 -71.83
N ARG A 597 27.65 -6.83 -71.61
CA ARG A 597 28.71 -5.78 -71.58
C ARG A 597 29.37 -5.57 -70.20
N LYS A 598 28.74 -6.00 -69.09
CA LYS A 598 29.27 -5.88 -67.72
C LYS A 598 29.11 -7.21 -66.99
N SER A 599 30.23 -7.86 -66.67
CA SER A 599 30.28 -9.18 -66.02
C SER A 599 30.21 -9.10 -64.48
N LYS A 600 30.50 -7.93 -63.91
CA LYS A 600 30.40 -7.64 -62.47
C LYS A 600 29.78 -6.28 -62.18
N GLU A 601 29.15 -6.15 -61.03
CA GLU A 601 28.55 -4.92 -60.50
C GLU A 601 28.83 -4.80 -58.99
N ILE A 602 29.08 -3.57 -58.52
CA ILE A 602 29.26 -3.30 -57.09
C ILE A 602 27.90 -2.88 -56.53
N TYR A 603 27.49 -3.50 -55.44
CA TYR A 603 26.25 -3.21 -54.73
C TYR A 603 26.56 -2.82 -53.28
N ILE A 604 26.04 -1.67 -52.88
CA ILE A 604 26.18 -1.13 -51.52
C ILE A 604 24.92 -1.47 -50.76
N LEU A 605 25.05 -2.23 -49.68
CA LEU A 605 23.87 -2.62 -48.90
C LEU A 605 23.30 -1.44 -48.12
N ASP A 606 24.14 -0.50 -47.69
CA ASP A 606 23.73 0.62 -46.82
C ASP A 606 22.70 1.55 -47.45
N ASP A 607 22.67 1.64 -48.79
CA ASP A 607 21.68 2.41 -49.55
C ASP A 607 20.25 1.84 -49.39
N LEU A 608 20.11 0.62 -48.87
CA LEU A 608 18.82 0.01 -48.59
C LEU A 608 18.24 0.49 -47.25
N ALA A 609 16.99 0.95 -47.28
CA ALA A 609 16.21 1.15 -46.08
C ALA A 609 15.99 -0.17 -45.32
N ILE A 610 15.95 -0.08 -43.99
CA ILE A 610 15.65 -1.22 -43.11
C ILE A 610 14.19 -1.60 -43.32
N LYS A 611 13.94 -2.82 -43.81
CA LYS A 611 12.61 -3.35 -44.05
C LYS A 611 12.15 -4.26 -42.91
N GLY A 612 10.83 -4.41 -42.79
CA GLY A 612 10.23 -5.42 -41.91
C GLY A 612 10.69 -6.84 -42.26
N ILE A 613 10.81 -7.70 -41.25
CA ILE A 613 11.40 -9.05 -41.40
C ILE A 613 10.64 -9.98 -42.35
N GLN A 614 9.35 -9.73 -42.64
CA GLN A 614 8.57 -10.48 -43.63
C GLN A 614 8.50 -9.80 -45.01
N ALA A 615 8.98 -8.56 -45.14
CA ALA A 615 8.92 -7.82 -46.41
C ALA A 615 9.88 -8.41 -47.44
N ARG A 616 9.50 -8.38 -48.72
CA ARG A 616 10.38 -8.81 -49.81
C ARG A 616 11.58 -7.85 -49.95
N GLY A 617 12.76 -8.40 -50.22
CA GLY A 617 13.97 -7.61 -50.49
C GLY A 617 13.86 -6.75 -51.74
N ASN A 618 14.82 -5.83 -51.93
CA ASN A 618 14.96 -5.08 -53.16
C ASN A 618 15.67 -5.93 -54.21
N LYS A 619 15.21 -5.85 -55.45
CA LYS A 619 15.80 -6.59 -56.57
C LYS A 619 17.19 -6.02 -56.82
N VAL A 620 18.20 -6.87 -56.71
CA VAL A 620 19.61 -6.46 -56.81
C VAL A 620 20.02 -6.27 -58.27
N SER A 621 19.50 -7.13 -59.15
CA SER A 621 19.68 -6.98 -60.60
C SER A 621 18.54 -7.66 -61.36
N SER A 622 18.27 -7.17 -62.57
CA SER A 622 17.37 -7.82 -63.53
C SER A 622 17.97 -9.10 -64.15
N LYS A 623 19.30 -9.28 -64.06
CA LYS A 623 20.04 -10.41 -64.61
C LYS A 623 20.20 -11.55 -63.60
N SER A 624 20.37 -12.77 -64.09
CA SER A 624 20.69 -13.95 -63.26
C SER A 624 22.08 -13.81 -62.64
N VAL A 625 22.15 -13.87 -61.32
CA VAL A 625 23.40 -13.76 -60.54
C VAL A 625 24.02 -15.14 -60.37
N GLN A 626 25.31 -15.25 -60.65
CA GLN A 626 26.11 -16.47 -60.49
C GLN A 626 26.66 -16.60 -59.06
N SER A 627 27.29 -15.55 -58.54
CA SER A 627 27.86 -15.53 -57.19
C SER A 627 27.99 -14.09 -56.66
N VAL A 628 28.18 -13.97 -55.35
CA VAL A 628 28.41 -12.70 -54.66
C VAL A 628 29.70 -12.83 -53.87
N LYS A 629 30.60 -11.84 -53.97
CA LYS A 629 31.80 -11.73 -53.13
C LYS A 629 31.75 -10.44 -52.32
N VAL A 630 32.27 -10.49 -51.10
CA VAL A 630 32.46 -9.31 -50.25
C VAL A 630 33.80 -8.68 -50.60
N THR A 631 33.82 -7.36 -50.85
CA THR A 631 35.03 -6.67 -51.31
C THR A 631 35.66 -5.83 -50.22
N THR A 632 34.91 -5.39 -49.21
CA THR A 632 35.47 -4.70 -48.02
C THR A 632 34.47 -4.71 -46.86
N VAL A 633 34.97 -4.97 -45.66
CA VAL A 633 34.34 -4.64 -44.38
C VAL A 633 35.30 -3.62 -43.76
N MET A 634 34.88 -2.38 -43.51
CA MET A 634 35.72 -1.49 -42.70
C MET A 634 35.72 -2.05 -41.26
N PRO A 635 36.87 -2.35 -40.65
CA PRO A 635 36.89 -2.84 -39.28
C PRO A 635 36.53 -1.73 -38.29
N GLU A 636 35.70 -2.07 -37.30
CA GLU A 636 35.59 -1.32 -36.04
C GLU A 636 36.99 -1.16 -35.43
N GLN A 637 37.43 0.09 -35.23
CA GLN A 637 38.61 0.36 -34.43
C GLN A 637 38.32 0.03 -32.96
N ALA A 638 39.21 -0.79 -32.41
CA ALA A 638 39.29 -1.18 -31.02
C ALA A 638 39.56 0.01 -30.08
N GLN A 639 39.17 -0.21 -28.82
CA GLN A 639 39.27 0.65 -27.63
C GLN A 639 40.68 1.24 -27.33
N ILE A 640 40.70 2.58 -27.12
CA ILE A 640 41.34 3.49 -26.10
C ILE A 640 42.77 3.18 -25.57
N PRO A 641 43.64 4.19 -25.23
CA PRO A 641 43.45 5.10 -24.07
C PRO A 641 44.00 6.54 -24.21
N SER A 642 43.41 7.53 -23.51
CA SER A 642 44.11 8.43 -22.56
C SER A 642 43.21 9.57 -22.08
N LEU A 643 43.21 9.79 -20.76
CA LEU A 643 42.82 11.04 -20.11
C LEU A 643 43.76 12.18 -20.57
N PRO A 644 43.31 13.43 -20.63
CA PRO A 644 44.22 14.55 -20.81
C PRO A 644 45.04 14.78 -19.54
N GLU A 645 46.36 14.81 -19.69
CA GLU A 645 47.24 15.58 -18.80
C GLU A 645 47.00 17.06 -19.10
N ASP A 646 46.37 17.78 -18.17
CA ASP A 646 46.56 19.22 -18.09
C ASP A 646 47.87 19.48 -17.32
N THR A 647 48.84 20.03 -18.04
CA THR A 647 49.99 20.72 -17.48
C THR A 647 49.69 22.23 -17.45
N GLU A 648 49.93 22.83 -16.29
CA GLU A 648 50.27 24.25 -16.08
C GLU A 648 49.21 25.33 -16.36
N ASN A 649 48.39 25.62 -15.35
CA ASN A 649 48.52 26.83 -14.50
C ASN A 649 47.56 26.78 -13.29
#